data_AF-A0A660ZLC6-F1
#
_entry.id   AF-A0A660ZLC6-F1
#
_cell.length_a   1.000
_cell.length_b   1.000
_cell.length_c   1.000
_cell.angle_alpha   90.00
_cell.angle_beta   90.00
_cell.angle_gamma   90.00
#
_symmetry.space_group_name_H-M   'P 1'
#
loop_
_entity.id
_entity.type
_entity.pdbx_description
1 polymer ?
#
loop_
_entity_poly.entity_id
_entity_poly.type
_entity_poly.pdbx_seq_one_letter_code
_entity_poly.pdbx_strand_id
1 'polypeptide(L)'
;MKKVTLGLDVGTVSAKWALIGPHEELKVLGEDGGPAERIFDEDETLGGAVAISRYKRLQGKPVETVLELLDELFKHVDVEKLGGFVVTGSGGRLISKVLDVEFENEFKAAAVGVGTLYPEVENIFEMGGENSKYIRISNENGTVGIADYETNGDCAAGTGSFMDQQATRLKFRIEEVGEKVLATERAPKIAGRCSVFAKSDMIHAQQKGYKPEEVLKGLCEAVARNFKSNIARGKNVAGKTAFIGGVALNKGVANALRDMFKLEDENFIIPEAAVHIGAIGAAKVAQSKNHFDGKAFAERFYSKDVKIDEKFPSWRPLSREKVVFLRDRVDNFSFEGRELPVDVYLGIDVGSVSTNLAVIDDEGHVVKEIYLRTRARPIEVVNEGLQEIEREIGDKIRIRGVGTTGSGRELIGELIGADTINDEITAHKTGAHFISDRYIGKKVDTIFEIGGQDSKFISIDKGIVVDFTMNEACAAGTGSFLEEQAEKLDISIINEFAELAFSSEAPIRLGERCTVYMEQDVTAYMKKGAAKNDIVAGLAYSVVQNYLNRVVRGRRIGEVIFFQGGTAYNDAVAAAFSAILDKTIIVPPYNGVIGAIGAALLAKEKANALDITTKFRGYDLNSIDYSIREFTCKGCSNYCDIQEFTVEGQKTYWGDKCSDRFRKRAKVPKKPVIPDLMVMYDELLERDAIPLVEEKLGIKIDTSPPTKSGKRPRIGFPRAMYFFERFPFWNTYFNALGFEVVLTPKTNKKIAHLGVESVVAEPCFPMQVAHGHTFALLEKDVDR
;
A
#
# COMPACT_ATOMS: atom_id res chain seq x y z
N MET A 1 41.61 4.15 35.97
CA MET A 1 40.33 3.44 36.20
C MET A 1 39.66 3.26 34.85
N LYS A 2 39.22 2.05 34.52
CA LYS A 2 38.41 1.81 33.32
C LYS A 2 37.11 2.59 33.50
N LYS A 3 36.88 3.60 32.66
CA LYS A 3 35.67 4.43 32.76
C LYS A 3 34.48 3.68 32.15
N VAL A 4 33.30 3.86 32.73
CA VAL A 4 32.05 3.34 32.19
C VAL A 4 31.72 4.07 30.89
N THR A 5 31.40 3.34 29.83
CA THR A 5 31.02 3.90 28.53
C THR A 5 29.62 3.48 28.12
N LEU A 6 28.87 4.43 27.58
CA LEU A 6 27.47 4.28 27.17
C LEU A 6 27.34 4.26 25.65
N GLY A 7 26.65 3.24 25.16
CA GLY A 7 26.16 3.15 23.80
C GLY A 7 24.65 3.18 23.79
N LEU A 8 24.06 3.98 22.92
CA LEU A 8 22.60 4.04 22.73
C LEU A 8 22.26 3.74 21.28
N ASP A 9 21.45 2.72 21.03
CA ASP A 9 20.95 2.37 19.71
C ASP A 9 19.47 2.74 19.59
N VAL A 10 19.23 3.80 18.81
CA VAL A 10 17.91 4.33 18.52
C VAL A 10 17.53 3.91 17.10
N GLY A 11 16.84 2.78 17.01
CA GLY A 11 16.32 2.26 15.76
C GLY A 11 15.01 2.92 15.35
N THR A 12 14.35 2.35 14.35
CA THR A 12 13.04 2.83 13.90
C THR A 12 11.94 2.60 14.94
N VAL A 13 11.91 1.40 15.51
CA VAL A 13 10.79 0.90 16.31
C VAL A 13 11.11 0.94 17.80
N SER A 14 12.40 1.04 18.16
CA SER A 14 12.86 0.93 19.53
C SER A 14 14.12 1.72 19.85
N ALA A 15 14.29 2.02 21.14
CA ALA A 15 15.53 2.51 21.73
C ALA A 15 16.01 1.51 22.79
N LYS A 16 17.33 1.42 22.92
CA LYS A 16 18.02 0.56 23.89
C LYS A 16 19.43 1.05 24.16
N TRP A 17 19.93 0.86 25.38
CA TRP A 17 21.29 1.22 25.77
C TRP A 17 22.12 -0.01 26.15
N ALA A 18 23.44 0.14 26.06
CA ALA A 18 24.43 -0.79 26.61
C ALA A 18 25.51 0.00 27.34
N LEU A 19 25.92 -0.49 28.51
CA LEU A 19 27.05 0.01 29.28
C LEU A 19 28.18 -1.01 29.28
N ILE A 20 29.41 -0.53 29.10
CA ILE A 20 30.62 -1.34 29.29
C ILE A 20 31.46 -0.71 30.39
N GLY A 21 31.83 -1.49 31.40
CA GLY A 21 32.56 -0.99 32.57
C GLY A 21 32.96 -2.09 33.56
N PRO A 22 33.53 -1.70 34.72
CA PRO A 22 33.85 -2.65 35.80
C PRO A 22 32.59 -3.37 36.30
N HIS A 23 32.67 -4.68 36.55
CA HIS A 23 31.51 -5.49 36.98
C HIS A 23 30.83 -4.94 38.24
N GLU A 24 31.61 -4.52 39.25
CA GLU A 24 31.11 -3.96 40.50
C GLU A 24 30.27 -2.68 40.30
N GLU A 25 30.60 -1.86 39.29
CA GLU A 25 29.84 -0.65 38.98
C GLU A 25 28.54 -0.95 38.24
N LEU A 26 28.50 -2.03 37.44
CA LEU A 26 27.32 -2.41 36.66
C LEU A 26 26.34 -3.28 37.44
N LYS A 27 26.79 -4.05 38.45
CA LYS A 27 25.94 -4.97 39.22
C LYS A 27 24.74 -4.29 39.87
N VAL A 28 24.92 -3.04 40.32
CA VAL A 28 23.85 -2.19 40.90
C VAL A 28 22.67 -1.99 39.94
N LEU A 29 22.89 -2.11 38.64
CA LEU A 29 21.84 -1.94 37.62
C LEU A 29 20.90 -3.14 37.51
N GLY A 30 21.28 -4.30 38.05
CA GLY A 30 20.50 -5.53 38.04
C GLY A 30 19.82 -5.87 39.38
N GLU A 31 20.01 -5.05 40.42
CA GLU A 31 19.34 -5.21 41.73
C GLU A 31 17.87 -4.75 41.67
N ASP A 32 17.04 -5.14 42.66
CA ASP A 32 15.57 -4.99 42.64
C ASP A 32 15.05 -3.66 42.05
N GLY A 33 14.49 -3.74 40.84
CA GLY A 33 13.90 -2.60 40.13
C GLY A 33 14.87 -1.78 39.26
N GLY A 34 16.13 -2.23 39.12
CA GLY A 34 17.15 -1.59 38.30
C GLY A 34 16.84 -1.59 36.79
N PRO A 35 17.49 -0.70 36.02
CA PRO A 35 17.16 -0.45 34.62
C PRO A 35 17.77 -1.49 33.64
N ALA A 36 18.69 -2.34 34.11
CA ALA A 36 19.28 -3.38 33.26
C ALA A 36 18.33 -4.57 33.12
N GLU A 37 18.12 -5.02 31.88
CA GLU A 37 17.48 -6.31 31.61
C GLU A 37 18.43 -7.46 31.93
N ARG A 38 19.71 -7.28 31.64
CA ARG A 38 20.73 -8.30 31.85
C ARG A 38 22.12 -7.70 31.99
N ILE A 39 22.97 -8.40 32.74
CA ILE A 39 24.40 -8.13 32.87
C ILE A 39 25.16 -9.37 32.42
N PHE A 40 26.14 -9.18 31.55
CA PHE A 40 27.11 -10.19 31.14
C PHE A 40 28.39 -9.97 31.95
N ASP A 41 28.98 -11.05 32.44
CA ASP A 41 30.22 -11.03 33.23
C ASP A 41 31.41 -10.50 32.41
N GLU A 42 32.56 -10.28 33.07
CA GLU A 42 33.72 -9.67 32.41
C GLU A 42 34.12 -10.40 31.13
N ASP A 43 34.10 -9.67 30.02
CA ASP A 43 34.58 -10.12 28.72
C ASP A 43 35.93 -9.45 28.43
N GLU A 44 36.98 -10.27 28.29
CA GLU A 44 38.34 -9.79 28.02
C GLU A 44 38.44 -8.97 26.72
N THR A 45 37.60 -9.27 25.72
CA THR A 45 37.58 -8.58 24.42
C THR A 45 36.92 -7.21 24.49
N LEU A 46 35.86 -7.09 25.29
CA LEU A 46 35.17 -5.82 25.52
C LEU A 46 35.88 -4.95 26.57
N GLY A 47 36.71 -5.57 27.41
CA GLY A 47 37.48 -4.88 28.43
C GLY A 47 36.69 -4.57 29.70
N GLY A 48 35.55 -5.24 29.94
CA GLY A 48 34.71 -5.08 31.13
C GLY A 48 33.43 -5.92 31.04
N ALA A 49 32.59 -5.83 32.07
CA ALA A 49 31.24 -6.38 32.06
C ALA A 49 30.33 -5.52 31.16
N VAL A 50 29.22 -6.11 30.70
CA VAL A 50 28.22 -5.43 29.86
C VAL A 50 26.86 -5.44 30.51
N ALA A 51 26.26 -4.28 30.75
CA ALA A 51 24.86 -4.17 31.13
C ALA A 51 24.04 -3.70 29.92
N ILE A 52 22.88 -4.31 29.69
CA ILE A 52 21.97 -3.93 28.60
C ILE A 52 20.60 -3.54 29.16
N SER A 53 19.96 -2.56 28.53
CA SER A 53 18.63 -2.10 28.90
C SER A 53 17.54 -3.09 28.51
N ARG A 54 16.32 -2.83 28.98
CA ARG A 54 15.12 -3.40 28.34
C ARG A 54 14.92 -2.83 26.94
N TYR A 55 14.35 -3.62 26.05
CA TYR A 55 13.90 -3.15 24.73
C TYR A 55 12.65 -2.26 24.86
N LYS A 56 12.76 -0.96 24.55
CA LYS A 56 11.64 0.00 24.64
C LYS A 56 11.16 0.44 23.27
N ARG A 57 9.86 0.26 22.97
CA ARG A 57 9.26 0.70 21.70
C ARG A 57 9.10 2.23 21.68
N LEU A 58 9.40 2.86 20.54
CA LEU A 58 9.37 4.33 20.39
C LEU A 58 7.98 4.93 20.19
N GLN A 59 7.06 4.17 19.57
CA GLN A 59 5.69 4.63 19.24
C GLN A 59 5.63 6.03 18.58
N GLY A 60 6.58 6.34 17.69
CA GLY A 60 6.64 7.63 17.00
C GLY A 60 7.17 8.80 17.84
N LYS A 61 7.60 8.56 19.07
CA LYS A 61 8.11 9.56 20.03
C LYS A 61 9.58 9.26 20.39
N PRO A 62 10.53 9.35 19.44
CA PRO A 62 11.91 8.94 19.65
C PRO A 62 12.60 9.72 20.78
N VAL A 63 12.41 11.03 20.83
CA VAL A 63 13.10 11.89 21.81
C VAL A 63 12.58 11.65 23.22
N GLU A 64 11.25 11.69 23.41
CA GLU A 64 10.60 11.42 24.70
C GLU A 64 11.02 10.04 25.25
N THR A 65 10.93 9.00 24.41
CA THR A 65 11.27 7.63 24.81
C THR A 65 12.75 7.49 25.22
N VAL A 66 13.66 8.14 24.50
CA VAL A 66 15.09 8.14 24.81
C VAL A 66 15.36 8.91 26.10
N LEU A 67 14.77 10.08 26.29
CA LEU A 67 14.93 10.87 27.52
C LEU A 67 14.44 10.09 28.73
N GLU A 68 13.29 9.41 28.65
CA GLU A 68 12.80 8.54 29.72
C GLU A 68 13.77 7.38 30.02
N LEU A 69 14.32 6.76 28.99
CA LEU A 69 15.23 5.61 29.10
C LEU A 69 16.59 6.02 29.70
N LEU A 70 17.06 7.23 29.40
CA LEU A 70 18.25 7.83 30.02
C LEU A 70 17.97 8.30 31.44
N ASP A 71 16.81 8.91 31.72
CA ASP A 71 16.40 9.30 33.08
C ASP A 71 16.33 8.09 34.02
N GLU A 72 15.86 6.94 33.53
CA GLU A 72 15.84 5.69 34.29
C GLU A 72 17.25 5.19 34.61
N LEU A 73 18.16 5.27 33.62
CA LEU A 73 19.56 4.88 33.76
C LEU A 73 20.32 5.78 34.73
N PHE A 74 20.21 7.10 34.55
CA PHE A 74 20.98 8.10 35.28
C PHE A 74 20.54 8.28 36.74
N LYS A 75 19.43 7.65 37.16
CA LYS A 75 19.11 7.47 38.58
C LYS A 75 20.06 6.50 39.29
N HIS A 76 20.69 5.60 38.54
CA HIS A 76 21.52 4.52 39.06
C HIS A 76 23.00 4.65 38.67
N VAL A 77 23.30 5.49 37.67
CA VAL A 77 24.66 5.73 37.17
C VAL A 77 25.03 7.19 37.39
N ASP A 78 26.21 7.41 37.98
CA ASP A 78 26.81 8.72 38.12
C ASP A 78 27.28 9.23 36.74
N VAL A 79 26.48 10.12 36.16
CA VAL A 79 26.69 10.68 34.80
C VAL A 79 28.03 11.37 34.67
N GLU A 80 28.53 12.00 35.75
CA GLU A 80 29.82 12.70 35.74
C GLU A 80 31.00 11.74 35.55
N LYS A 81 30.82 10.45 35.86
CA LYS A 81 31.85 9.40 35.72
C LYS A 81 31.86 8.72 34.36
N LEU A 82 30.92 9.02 33.47
CA LEU A 82 30.91 8.46 32.12
C LEU A 82 32.18 8.86 31.36
N GLY A 83 32.88 7.87 30.82
CA GLY A 83 34.08 8.04 30.02
C GLY A 83 33.83 8.22 28.53
N GLY A 84 32.61 7.96 28.08
CA GLY A 84 32.22 8.03 26.68
C GLY A 84 30.72 7.78 26.50
N PHE A 85 30.10 8.52 25.58
CA PHE A 85 28.71 8.33 25.17
C PHE A 85 28.59 8.47 23.65
N VAL A 86 28.19 7.38 22.98
CA VAL A 86 27.96 7.34 21.53
C VAL A 86 26.56 6.84 21.23
N VAL A 87 25.91 7.45 20.24
CA VAL A 87 24.58 7.08 19.76
C VAL A 87 24.68 6.48 18.36
N THR A 88 23.90 5.46 18.07
CA THR A 88 23.80 4.80 16.76
C THR A 88 22.34 4.52 16.38
N GLY A 89 22.14 3.85 15.24
CA GLY A 89 20.81 3.51 14.71
C GLY A 89 20.19 4.60 13.83
N SER A 90 19.06 4.27 13.19
CA SER A 90 18.39 5.13 12.21
C SER A 90 17.86 6.45 12.81
N GLY A 91 17.44 6.45 14.08
CA GLY A 91 17.08 7.65 14.84
C GLY A 91 18.26 8.32 15.55
N GLY A 92 19.45 7.72 15.49
CA GLY A 92 20.60 8.14 16.28
C GLY A 92 21.12 9.55 15.94
N ARG A 93 20.99 10.00 14.68
CA ARG A 93 21.39 11.37 14.29
C ARG A 93 20.54 12.46 14.95
N LEU A 94 19.23 12.23 15.08
CA LEU A 94 18.37 13.19 15.79
C LEU A 94 18.81 13.26 17.25
N ILE A 95 18.92 12.10 17.88
CA ILE A 95 19.26 12.00 19.31
C ILE A 95 20.65 12.54 19.61
N SER A 96 21.62 12.32 18.72
CA SER A 96 22.96 12.92 18.81
C SER A 96 22.91 14.45 18.83
N LYS A 97 22.06 15.08 18.01
CA LYS A 97 21.88 16.55 18.04
C LYS A 97 21.16 17.03 19.29
N VAL A 98 20.11 16.30 19.71
CA VAL A 98 19.29 16.60 20.90
C VAL A 98 20.14 16.56 22.18
N LEU A 99 21.03 15.57 22.30
CA LEU A 99 21.85 15.36 23.49
C LEU A 99 23.24 16.01 23.40
N ASP A 100 23.62 16.52 22.22
CA ASP A 100 24.98 16.99 21.91
C ASP A 100 26.04 15.93 22.26
N VAL A 101 25.84 14.73 21.70
CA VAL A 101 26.72 13.56 21.85
C VAL A 101 27.07 13.00 20.48
N GLU A 102 28.12 12.20 20.40
CA GLU A 102 28.62 11.75 19.11
C GLU A 102 27.73 10.67 18.47
N PHE A 103 27.56 10.76 17.15
CA PHE A 103 26.86 9.77 16.34
C PHE A 103 27.85 8.81 15.66
N GLU A 104 27.59 7.51 15.74
CA GLU A 104 28.31 6.47 15.01
C GLU A 104 27.39 5.71 14.05
N ASN A 105 27.92 5.39 12.87
CA ASN A 105 27.18 4.68 11.84
C ASN A 105 26.78 3.27 12.30
N GLU A 106 25.52 2.89 12.05
CA GLU A 106 24.96 1.59 12.46
C GLU A 106 25.71 0.38 11.88
N PHE A 107 26.23 0.46 10.65
CA PHE A 107 27.04 -0.62 10.06
C PHE A 107 28.32 -0.84 10.86
N LYS A 108 28.99 0.26 11.23
CA LYS A 108 30.22 0.20 12.02
C LYS A 108 29.94 -0.27 13.45
N ALA A 109 28.87 0.22 14.07
CA ALA A 109 28.47 -0.23 15.41
C ALA A 109 28.14 -1.74 15.41
N ALA A 110 27.36 -2.22 14.44
CA ALA A 110 27.06 -3.65 14.31
C ALA A 110 28.31 -4.50 14.06
N ALA A 111 29.18 -4.07 13.14
CA ALA A 111 30.44 -4.76 12.84
C ALA A 111 31.34 -4.84 14.08
N VAL A 112 31.56 -3.72 14.78
CA VAL A 112 32.37 -3.69 16.02
C VAL A 112 31.75 -4.56 17.11
N GLY A 113 30.42 -4.49 17.30
CA GLY A 113 29.72 -5.28 18.31
C GLY A 113 29.87 -6.78 18.07
N VAL A 114 29.59 -7.26 16.85
CA VAL A 114 29.74 -8.68 16.50
C VAL A 114 31.20 -9.10 16.46
N GLY A 115 32.06 -8.36 15.75
CA GLY A 115 33.46 -8.73 15.55
C GLY A 115 34.29 -8.71 16.83
N THR A 116 33.85 -7.99 17.86
CA THR A 116 34.48 -8.04 19.20
C THR A 116 34.01 -9.27 19.99
N LEU A 117 32.69 -9.48 20.07
CA LEU A 117 32.09 -10.56 20.87
C LEU A 117 32.24 -11.97 20.25
N TYR A 118 32.27 -12.03 18.91
CA TYR A 118 32.31 -13.26 18.13
C TYR A 118 33.37 -13.12 17.02
N PRO A 119 34.67 -13.14 17.35
CA PRO A 119 35.75 -12.90 16.38
C PRO A 119 35.79 -13.89 15.22
N GLU A 120 35.16 -15.05 15.37
CA GLU A 120 35.06 -16.10 14.34
C GLU A 120 33.92 -15.87 13.33
N VAL A 121 33.08 -14.85 13.54
CA VAL A 121 31.97 -14.51 12.62
C VAL A 121 32.49 -13.72 11.42
N GLU A 122 32.15 -14.19 10.22
CA GLU A 122 32.51 -13.54 8.96
C GLU A 122 31.33 -12.76 8.36
N ASN A 123 30.09 -13.16 8.65
CA ASN A 123 28.90 -12.56 8.08
C ASN A 123 27.92 -12.12 9.17
N ILE A 124 27.32 -10.96 9.00
CA ILE A 124 26.21 -10.47 9.81
C ILE A 124 24.98 -10.40 8.92
N PHE A 125 23.93 -11.12 9.33
CA PHE A 125 22.57 -10.83 8.90
C PHE A 125 21.95 -9.94 9.97
N GLU A 126 21.55 -8.73 9.63
CA GLU A 126 20.79 -7.87 10.52
C GLU A 126 19.38 -7.71 9.97
N MET A 127 18.36 -7.92 10.79
CA MET A 127 16.98 -7.60 10.43
C MET A 127 16.29 -6.87 11.59
N GLY A 128 16.09 -5.57 11.37
CA GLY A 128 15.42 -4.66 12.28
C GLY A 128 13.96 -4.40 11.90
N GLY A 129 13.43 -3.30 12.45
CA GLY A 129 12.04 -2.89 12.20
C GLY A 129 11.78 -2.45 10.75
N GLU A 130 12.67 -1.68 10.14
CA GLU A 130 12.53 -1.21 8.74
C GLU A 130 13.75 -1.49 7.88
N ASN A 131 14.88 -1.83 8.49
CA ASN A 131 16.15 -2.02 7.80
C ASN A 131 16.61 -3.46 7.97
N SER A 132 17.13 -4.03 6.90
CA SER A 132 17.81 -5.31 6.83
C SER A 132 19.18 -5.09 6.21
N LYS A 133 20.21 -5.75 6.74
CA LYS A 133 21.60 -5.59 6.28
C LYS A 133 22.27 -6.94 6.13
N TYR A 134 23.09 -7.05 5.10
CA TYR A 134 24.15 -8.04 4.99
C TYR A 134 25.47 -7.30 5.22
N ILE A 135 26.32 -7.79 6.12
CA ILE A 135 27.66 -7.24 6.35
C ILE A 135 28.65 -8.39 6.34
N ARG A 136 29.70 -8.28 5.55
CA ARG A 136 30.86 -9.17 5.62
C ARG A 136 31.96 -8.48 6.40
N ILE A 137 32.35 -9.06 7.52
CA ILE A 137 33.39 -8.53 8.40
C ILE A 137 34.75 -8.98 7.87
N SER A 138 35.74 -8.10 7.96
CA SER A 138 37.16 -8.48 7.93
C SER A 138 37.77 -8.26 9.31
N ASN A 139 38.61 -9.19 9.76
CA ASN A 139 39.37 -9.01 10.99
C ASN A 139 40.86 -9.08 10.65
N GLU A 140 41.43 -7.92 10.29
CA GLU A 140 42.84 -7.80 9.94
C GLU A 140 43.62 -7.24 11.14
N ASN A 141 44.59 -7.98 11.65
CA ASN A 141 45.45 -7.58 12.78
C ASN A 141 44.67 -7.18 14.05
N GLY A 142 43.53 -7.82 14.33
CA GLY A 142 42.67 -7.51 15.48
C GLY A 142 41.84 -6.24 15.32
N THR A 143 41.83 -5.64 14.12
CA THR A 143 40.95 -4.50 13.79
C THR A 143 39.76 -5.00 12.98
N VAL A 144 38.55 -4.74 13.49
CA VAL A 144 37.30 -5.09 12.84
C VAL A 144 36.98 -4.09 11.72
N GLY A 145 36.90 -4.59 10.49
CA GLY A 145 36.55 -3.86 9.27
C GLY A 145 35.33 -4.44 8.57
N ILE A 146 34.84 -3.74 7.55
CA ILE A 146 33.74 -4.18 6.69
C ILE A 146 34.31 -4.41 5.28
N ALA A 147 34.35 -5.68 4.86
CA ALA A 147 34.84 -6.08 3.54
C ALA A 147 33.78 -5.88 2.45
N ASP A 148 32.50 -6.08 2.80
CA ASP A 148 31.38 -5.94 1.89
C ASP A 148 30.10 -5.68 2.70
N TYR A 149 29.12 -4.99 2.12
CA TYR A 149 27.82 -4.80 2.75
C TYR A 149 26.73 -4.58 1.72
N GLU A 150 25.49 -4.87 2.10
CA GLU A 150 24.26 -4.49 1.38
C GLU A 150 23.15 -4.18 2.39
N THR A 151 22.17 -3.40 1.95
CA THR A 151 20.97 -3.11 2.74
C THR A 151 19.77 -2.94 1.82
N ASN A 152 18.56 -3.11 2.36
CA ASN A 152 17.37 -2.73 1.60
C ASN A 152 17.39 -1.23 1.31
N GLY A 153 16.80 -0.85 0.18
CA GLY A 153 16.48 0.56 -0.06
C GLY A 153 15.38 1.03 0.89
N ASP A 154 14.73 2.13 0.54
CA ASP A 154 13.72 2.73 1.41
C ASP A 154 12.59 1.74 1.79
N CYS A 155 12.28 0.72 0.98
CA CYS A 155 11.21 -0.26 1.21
C CYS A 155 11.43 -1.18 2.44
N ALA A 156 10.48 -1.18 3.38
CA ALA A 156 10.47 -2.01 4.59
C ALA A 156 9.89 -3.42 4.35
N ALA A 157 9.57 -3.78 3.10
CA ALA A 157 9.07 -5.11 2.79
C ALA A 157 10.13 -6.17 3.09
N GLY A 158 9.75 -7.23 3.82
CA GLY A 158 10.71 -8.24 4.27
C GLY A 158 11.47 -7.84 5.54
N THR A 159 10.98 -6.89 6.33
CA THR A 159 11.55 -6.50 7.64
C THR A 159 10.58 -6.76 8.79
N GLY A 160 10.96 -6.41 10.01
CA GLY A 160 10.13 -6.64 11.20
C GLY A 160 8.79 -5.90 11.18
N SER A 161 8.74 -4.66 10.68
CA SER A 161 7.50 -3.87 10.56
C SER A 161 6.51 -4.51 9.58
N PHE A 162 7.02 -5.04 8.45
CA PHE A 162 6.22 -5.79 7.50
C PHE A 162 5.58 -7.03 8.16
N MET A 163 6.34 -7.73 9.00
CA MET A 163 5.81 -8.87 9.74
C MET A 163 4.80 -8.48 10.81
N ASP A 164 5.08 -7.41 11.58
CA ASP A 164 4.18 -6.90 12.62
C ASP A 164 2.81 -6.60 11.99
N GLN A 165 2.79 -5.86 10.87
CA GLN A 165 1.57 -5.57 10.11
C GLN A 165 0.80 -6.82 9.67
N GLN A 166 1.48 -7.85 9.17
CA GLN A 166 0.81 -9.08 8.74
C GLN A 166 0.32 -9.92 9.93
N ALA A 167 1.07 -9.96 11.03
CA ALA A 167 0.70 -10.69 12.23
C ALA A 167 -0.54 -10.07 12.90
N THR A 168 -0.56 -8.73 13.05
CA THR A 168 -1.72 -8.00 13.60
C THR A 168 -2.99 -8.26 12.80
N ARG A 169 -2.91 -8.37 11.46
CA ARG A 169 -4.05 -8.72 10.60
C ARG A 169 -4.66 -10.10 10.92
N LEU A 170 -3.83 -11.04 11.37
CA LEU A 170 -4.28 -12.35 11.83
C LEU A 170 -4.59 -12.37 13.34
N LYS A 171 -4.56 -11.21 14.01
CA LYS A 171 -4.76 -11.03 15.46
C LYS A 171 -3.71 -11.73 16.31
N PHE A 172 -2.47 -11.76 15.85
CA PHE A 172 -1.31 -12.24 16.61
C PHE A 172 -0.40 -11.09 17.01
N ARG A 173 0.22 -11.20 18.18
CA ARG A 173 1.37 -10.38 18.55
C ARG A 173 2.61 -10.95 17.85
N ILE A 174 3.49 -10.10 17.34
CA ILE A 174 4.68 -10.54 16.59
C ILE A 174 5.60 -11.43 17.42
N GLU A 175 5.66 -11.20 18.73
CA GLU A 175 6.46 -11.95 19.70
C GLU A 175 5.99 -13.41 19.86
N GLU A 176 4.73 -13.72 19.51
CA GLU A 176 4.16 -15.07 19.59
C GLU A 176 4.32 -15.87 18.30
N VAL A 177 4.63 -15.20 17.18
CA VAL A 177 4.67 -15.83 15.85
C VAL A 177 5.72 -16.92 15.79
N GLY A 178 6.91 -16.69 16.34
CA GLY A 178 8.05 -17.61 16.28
C GLY A 178 7.71 -19.00 16.80
N GLU A 179 7.14 -19.12 18.00
CA GLU A 179 6.76 -20.43 18.57
C GLU A 179 5.61 -21.10 17.81
N LYS A 180 4.64 -20.31 17.32
CA LYS A 180 3.47 -20.85 16.62
C LYS A 180 3.83 -21.49 15.28
N VAL A 181 4.75 -20.89 14.52
CA VAL A 181 5.12 -21.41 13.20
C VAL A 181 6.01 -22.65 13.27
N LEU A 182 6.70 -22.88 14.40
CA LEU A 182 7.47 -24.11 14.63
C LEU A 182 6.58 -25.33 14.84
N ALA A 183 5.32 -25.15 15.23
CA ALA A 183 4.36 -26.23 15.44
C ALA A 183 3.72 -26.76 14.14
N THR A 184 4.11 -26.25 12.97
CA THR A 184 3.55 -26.68 11.69
C THR A 184 4.61 -26.89 10.61
N GLU A 185 4.42 -27.93 9.81
CA GLU A 185 5.25 -28.18 8.63
C GLU A 185 4.70 -27.50 7.37
N ARG A 186 3.38 -27.31 7.30
CA ARG A 186 2.69 -26.80 6.10
C ARG A 186 2.74 -25.27 6.02
N ALA A 187 3.05 -24.74 4.84
CA ALA A 187 3.11 -23.31 4.56
C ALA A 187 2.57 -22.98 3.15
N PRO A 188 1.77 -21.90 2.99
CA PRO A 188 1.41 -21.38 1.68
C PRO A 188 2.54 -20.48 1.13
N LYS A 189 2.55 -20.30 -0.20
CA LYS A 189 3.44 -19.32 -0.82
C LYS A 189 2.85 -17.91 -0.68
N ILE A 190 3.48 -17.10 0.17
CA ILE A 190 3.14 -15.69 0.37
C ILE A 190 4.17 -14.80 -0.32
N ALA A 191 3.74 -13.70 -0.93
CA ALA A 191 4.63 -12.66 -1.43
C ALA A 191 5.34 -11.92 -0.28
N GLY A 192 6.68 -11.89 -0.30
CA GLY A 192 7.50 -11.20 0.72
C GLY A 192 7.90 -9.78 0.35
N ARG A 193 7.51 -9.28 -0.83
CA ARG A 193 8.02 -8.04 -1.44
C ARG A 193 7.14 -6.80 -1.23
N CYS A 194 5.90 -6.97 -0.76
CA CYS A 194 4.96 -5.86 -0.58
C CYS A 194 3.84 -6.27 0.37
N SER A 195 3.51 -5.41 1.34
CA SER A 195 2.43 -5.62 2.32
C SER A 195 1.06 -5.79 1.66
N VAL A 196 0.78 -5.06 0.57
CA VAL A 196 -0.50 -5.13 -0.15
C VAL A 196 -0.69 -6.50 -0.81
N PHE A 197 0.34 -7.02 -1.48
CA PHE A 197 0.27 -8.34 -2.11
C PHE A 197 0.28 -9.45 -1.06
N ALA A 198 1.07 -9.32 0.01
CA ALA A 198 1.08 -10.26 1.11
C ALA A 198 -0.32 -10.41 1.74
N LYS A 199 -1.03 -9.30 1.98
CA LYS A 199 -2.41 -9.30 2.48
C LYS A 199 -3.34 -10.13 1.59
N SER A 200 -3.32 -9.87 0.29
CA SER A 200 -4.13 -10.64 -0.66
C SER A 200 -3.77 -12.12 -0.61
N ASP A 201 -2.50 -12.48 -0.72
CA ASP A 201 -2.05 -13.87 -0.69
C ASP A 201 -2.44 -14.58 0.62
N MET A 202 -2.36 -13.90 1.76
CA MET A 202 -2.77 -14.43 3.06
C MET A 202 -4.27 -14.71 3.12
N ILE A 203 -5.11 -13.79 2.64
CA ILE A 203 -6.56 -13.98 2.57
C ILE A 203 -6.88 -15.19 1.66
N HIS A 204 -6.25 -15.28 0.50
CA HIS A 204 -6.44 -16.42 -0.42
C HIS A 204 -5.96 -17.73 0.20
N ALA A 205 -4.87 -17.71 0.97
CA ALA A 205 -4.42 -18.89 1.69
C ALA A 205 -5.45 -19.34 2.74
N GLN A 206 -6.02 -18.42 3.52
CA GLN A 206 -7.09 -18.75 4.48
C GLN A 206 -8.32 -19.34 3.79
N GLN A 207 -8.73 -18.78 2.65
CA GLN A 207 -9.83 -19.33 1.83
C GLN A 207 -9.54 -20.73 1.30
N LYS A 208 -8.27 -21.07 1.03
CA LYS A 208 -7.81 -22.42 0.66
C LYS A 208 -7.69 -23.38 1.85
N GLY A 209 -8.11 -22.97 3.05
CA GLY A 209 -8.11 -23.79 4.25
C GLY A 209 -6.76 -23.88 4.96
N TYR A 210 -5.85 -22.93 4.74
CA TYR A 210 -4.64 -22.81 5.57
C TYR A 210 -4.99 -22.22 6.94
N LYS A 211 -4.46 -22.82 8.00
CA LYS A 211 -4.59 -22.28 9.36
C LYS A 211 -3.73 -21.03 9.55
N PRO A 212 -4.07 -20.12 10.48
CA PRO A 212 -3.30 -18.90 10.69
C PRO A 212 -1.80 -19.13 10.93
N GLU A 213 -1.43 -20.13 11.72
CA GLU A 213 -0.03 -20.53 11.96
C GLU A 213 0.70 -21.00 10.69
N GLU A 214 0.00 -21.69 9.79
CA GLU A 214 0.55 -22.10 8.48
C GLU A 214 0.79 -20.88 7.59
N VAL A 215 -0.16 -19.93 7.58
CA VAL A 215 -0.02 -18.66 6.84
C VAL A 215 1.16 -17.84 7.38
N LEU A 216 1.31 -17.75 8.70
CA LEU A 216 2.44 -17.08 9.35
C LEU A 216 3.78 -17.77 9.04
N LYS A 217 3.81 -19.09 8.90
CA LYS A 217 5.01 -19.80 8.44
C LYS A 217 5.38 -19.39 7.01
N GLY A 218 4.39 -19.38 6.12
CA GLY A 218 4.56 -18.90 4.73
C GLY A 218 5.07 -17.45 4.65
N LEU A 219 4.67 -16.61 5.61
CA LEU A 219 5.18 -15.25 5.78
C LEU A 219 6.65 -15.22 6.22
N CYS A 220 7.05 -16.01 7.23
CA CYS A 220 8.44 -16.10 7.68
C CYS A 220 9.37 -16.56 6.54
N GLU A 221 8.96 -17.56 5.76
CA GLU A 221 9.69 -18.00 4.57
C GLU A 221 9.74 -16.92 3.48
N ALA A 222 8.67 -16.12 3.34
CA ALA A 222 8.65 -15.03 2.38
C ALA A 222 9.64 -13.92 2.73
N VAL A 223 9.79 -13.62 4.03
CA VAL A 223 10.77 -12.68 4.57
C VAL A 223 12.19 -13.19 4.32
N ALA A 224 12.49 -14.46 4.61
CA ALA A 224 13.80 -15.06 4.34
C ALA A 224 14.14 -15.10 2.83
N ARG A 225 13.15 -15.43 1.97
CA ARG A 225 13.33 -15.37 0.51
C ARG A 225 13.65 -13.95 0.03
N ASN A 226 12.97 -12.94 0.57
CA ASN A 226 13.23 -11.54 0.25
C ASN A 226 14.66 -11.16 0.69
N PHE A 227 15.06 -11.51 1.92
CA PHE A 227 16.41 -11.24 2.40
C PHE A 227 17.48 -11.81 1.45
N LYS A 228 17.32 -13.05 0.99
CA LYS A 228 18.23 -13.67 0.03
C LYS A 228 18.25 -12.99 -1.34
N SER A 229 17.08 -12.67 -1.90
CA SER A 229 17.01 -12.10 -3.25
C SER A 229 17.45 -10.63 -3.29
N ASN A 230 17.07 -9.85 -2.28
CA ASN A 230 17.13 -8.39 -2.32
C ASN A 230 18.28 -7.80 -1.50
N ILE A 231 18.65 -8.45 -0.40
CA ILE A 231 19.72 -7.98 0.49
C ILE A 231 21.03 -8.69 0.14
N ALA A 232 21.03 -10.03 0.17
CA ALA A 232 22.23 -10.79 -0.17
C ALA A 232 22.54 -10.77 -1.68
N ARG A 233 21.55 -10.55 -2.56
CA ARG A 233 21.73 -10.36 -4.02
C ARG A 233 22.65 -11.39 -4.71
N GLY A 234 22.52 -12.67 -4.35
CA GLY A 234 23.33 -13.74 -4.91
C GLY A 234 24.79 -13.78 -4.43
N LYS A 235 25.17 -12.95 -3.43
CA LYS A 235 26.48 -13.03 -2.76
C LYS A 235 26.64 -14.40 -2.10
N ASN A 236 27.88 -14.91 -2.13
CA ASN A 236 28.22 -16.16 -1.49
C ASN A 236 28.41 -15.94 0.02
N VAL A 237 27.51 -16.51 0.82
CA VAL A 237 27.59 -16.47 2.28
C VAL A 237 28.30 -17.75 2.74
N ALA A 238 29.61 -17.66 2.90
CA ALA A 238 30.46 -18.73 3.43
C ALA A 238 31.04 -18.29 4.79
N GLY A 239 31.30 -19.26 5.68
CA GLY A 239 31.80 -19.00 7.02
C GLY A 239 30.67 -18.77 8.05
N LYS A 240 31.07 -18.52 9.30
CA LYS A 240 30.11 -18.36 10.41
C LYS A 240 29.32 -17.07 10.26
N THR A 241 28.02 -17.16 10.49
CA THR A 241 27.05 -16.07 10.28
C THR A 241 26.33 -15.76 11.57
N ALA A 242 26.36 -14.51 12.02
CA ALA A 242 25.55 -14.03 13.13
C ALA A 242 24.25 -13.39 12.62
N PHE A 243 23.11 -13.76 13.20
CA PHE A 243 21.82 -13.13 12.95
C PHE A 243 21.42 -12.23 14.12
N ILE A 244 21.33 -10.92 13.85
CA ILE A 244 21.11 -9.88 14.85
C ILE A 244 19.89 -9.00 14.51
N GLY A 245 19.49 -8.14 15.45
CA GLY A 245 18.33 -7.26 15.32
C GLY A 245 17.03 -7.88 15.85
N GLY A 246 15.95 -7.10 15.87
CA GLY A 246 14.69 -7.50 16.50
C GLY A 246 14.05 -8.74 15.88
N VAL A 247 14.20 -8.94 14.57
CA VAL A 247 13.64 -10.11 13.87
C VAL A 247 14.42 -11.40 14.20
N ALA A 248 15.65 -11.30 14.70
CA ALA A 248 16.42 -12.46 15.13
C ALA A 248 15.78 -13.24 16.28
N LEU A 249 14.92 -12.57 17.08
CA LEU A 249 14.13 -13.22 18.13
C LEU A 249 13.01 -14.10 17.56
N ASN A 250 12.62 -13.93 16.30
CA ASN A 250 11.61 -14.75 15.65
C ASN A 250 12.24 -16.04 15.12
N LYS A 251 12.10 -17.13 15.89
CA LYS A 251 12.64 -18.46 15.53
C LYS A 251 12.17 -18.97 14.17
N GLY A 252 10.97 -18.58 13.73
CA GLY A 252 10.45 -18.92 12.41
C GLY A 252 11.27 -18.33 11.27
N VAL A 253 11.65 -17.05 11.39
CA VAL A 253 12.49 -16.36 10.40
C VAL A 253 13.93 -16.85 10.49
N ALA A 254 14.46 -17.06 11.70
CA ALA A 254 15.79 -17.62 11.89
C ALA A 254 15.95 -18.97 11.19
N ASN A 255 15.02 -19.91 11.41
CA ASN A 255 15.03 -21.20 10.73
C ASN A 255 14.88 -21.03 9.22
N ALA A 256 13.96 -20.18 8.76
CA ALA A 256 13.77 -19.94 7.34
C ALA A 256 15.02 -19.36 6.66
N LEU A 257 15.77 -18.45 7.32
CA LEU A 257 17.03 -17.92 6.80
C LEU A 257 18.10 -19.02 6.72
N ARG A 258 18.29 -19.77 7.82
CA ARG A 258 19.24 -20.89 7.86
C ARG A 258 18.96 -21.88 6.71
N ASP A 259 17.71 -22.31 6.55
CA ASP A 259 17.30 -23.26 5.52
C ASP A 259 17.47 -22.67 4.10
N MET A 260 17.13 -21.38 3.93
CA MET A 260 17.20 -20.71 2.62
C MET A 260 18.64 -20.50 2.14
N PHE A 261 19.58 -20.26 3.06
CA PHE A 261 21.01 -20.15 2.76
C PHE A 261 21.77 -21.48 2.88
N LYS A 262 21.12 -22.55 3.34
CA LYS A 262 21.71 -23.87 3.58
C LYS A 262 22.91 -23.80 4.54
N LEU A 263 22.73 -23.05 5.64
CA LEU A 263 23.74 -22.93 6.68
C LEU A 263 23.60 -24.08 7.68
N GLU A 264 24.71 -24.68 8.05
CA GLU A 264 24.76 -25.67 9.15
C GLU A 264 24.55 -24.98 10.51
N ASP A 265 24.06 -25.72 11.50
CA ASP A 265 23.74 -25.17 12.83
C ASP A 265 24.96 -24.57 13.54
N GLU A 266 26.15 -25.14 13.34
CA GLU A 266 27.39 -24.61 13.91
C GLU A 266 27.85 -23.30 13.25
N ASN A 267 27.36 -23.03 12.04
CA ASN A 267 27.73 -21.87 11.23
C ASN A 267 26.69 -20.75 11.27
N PHE A 268 25.58 -20.89 12.00
CA PHE A 268 24.54 -19.88 12.12
C PHE A 268 24.21 -19.62 13.59
N ILE A 269 24.60 -18.46 14.10
CA ILE A 269 24.42 -18.11 15.52
C ILE A 269 23.47 -16.92 15.67
N ILE A 270 22.69 -16.94 16.75
CA ILE A 270 21.93 -15.78 17.21
C ILE A 270 22.56 -15.36 18.54
N PRO A 271 23.30 -14.23 18.58
CA PRO A 271 23.87 -13.73 19.82
C PRO A 271 22.83 -13.57 20.92
N GLU A 272 23.21 -13.82 22.17
CA GLU A 272 22.29 -13.66 23.30
C GLU A 272 21.84 -12.20 23.46
N ALA A 273 22.74 -11.26 23.15
CA ALA A 273 22.46 -9.83 23.06
C ALA A 273 22.07 -9.37 21.64
N ALA A 274 21.49 -10.24 20.79
CA ALA A 274 21.25 -9.98 19.36
C ALA A 274 20.56 -8.63 19.07
N VAL A 275 19.63 -8.19 19.93
CA VAL A 275 18.95 -6.89 19.76
C VAL A 275 19.78 -5.71 20.25
N HIS A 276 20.80 -5.91 21.08
CA HIS A 276 21.63 -4.88 21.69
C HIS A 276 23.01 -4.71 21.04
N ILE A 277 23.36 -5.55 20.05
CA ILE A 277 24.67 -5.52 19.38
C ILE A 277 25.06 -4.12 18.88
N GLY A 278 24.12 -3.35 18.32
CA GLY A 278 24.37 -1.97 17.89
C GLY A 278 24.76 -1.06 19.07
N ALA A 279 24.04 -1.15 20.19
CA ALA A 279 24.35 -0.37 21.40
C ALA A 279 25.69 -0.79 22.02
N ILE A 280 25.99 -2.10 22.06
CA ILE A 280 27.27 -2.64 22.55
C ILE A 280 28.42 -2.13 21.68
N GLY A 281 28.27 -2.18 20.36
CA GLY A 281 29.25 -1.65 19.42
C GLY A 281 29.47 -0.14 19.59
N ALA A 282 28.40 0.63 19.80
CA ALA A 282 28.49 2.06 20.08
C ALA A 282 29.24 2.34 21.40
N ALA A 283 28.95 1.57 22.47
CA ALA A 283 29.67 1.67 23.74
C ALA A 283 31.16 1.34 23.59
N LYS A 284 31.48 0.30 22.80
CA LYS A 284 32.86 -0.09 22.50
C LYS A 284 33.61 0.98 21.70
N VAL A 285 32.94 1.60 20.71
CA VAL A 285 33.49 2.75 19.98
C VAL A 285 33.73 3.91 20.94
N ALA A 286 32.84 4.16 21.90
CA ALA A 286 33.01 5.22 22.90
C ALA A 286 34.28 5.02 23.75
N GLN A 287 34.67 3.78 24.08
CA GLN A 287 35.93 3.49 24.82
C GLN A 287 37.19 3.95 24.08
N SER A 288 37.17 3.91 22.74
CA SER A 288 38.31 4.34 21.92
C SER A 288 38.46 5.86 21.81
N LYS A 289 37.51 6.65 22.36
CA LYS A 289 37.48 8.10 22.20
C LYS A 289 37.82 8.79 23.52
N ASN A 290 38.85 9.63 23.51
CA ASN A 290 39.42 10.23 24.71
C ASN A 290 38.80 11.57 25.16
N HIS A 291 37.66 12.01 24.60
CA HIS A 291 37.21 13.41 24.71
C HIS A 291 35.79 13.63 25.25
N PHE A 292 35.16 12.65 25.92
CA PHE A 292 33.84 12.87 26.52
C PHE A 292 33.96 13.46 27.94
N ASP A 293 33.27 14.58 28.19
CA ASP A 293 33.15 15.23 29.49
C ASP A 293 31.77 14.95 30.10
N GLY A 294 31.71 13.96 30.99
CA GLY A 294 30.47 13.56 31.66
C GLY A 294 29.85 14.66 32.53
N LYS A 295 30.67 15.56 33.10
CA LYS A 295 30.18 16.65 33.94
C LYS A 295 29.48 17.72 33.11
N ALA A 296 30.12 18.17 32.03
CA ALA A 296 29.50 19.12 31.10
C ALA A 296 28.22 18.56 30.47
N PHE A 297 28.17 17.25 30.19
CA PHE A 297 26.97 16.60 29.70
C PHE A 297 25.84 16.58 30.76
N ALA A 298 26.13 16.23 32.01
CA ALA A 298 25.14 16.19 33.09
C ALA A 298 24.48 17.56 33.31
N GLU A 299 25.26 18.64 33.33
CA GLU A 299 24.77 20.02 33.45
C GLU A 299 23.76 20.37 32.34
N ARG A 300 24.10 20.04 31.08
CA ARG A 300 23.20 20.27 29.94
C ARG A 300 21.95 19.42 30.02
N PHE A 301 22.09 18.12 30.30
CA PHE A 301 20.97 17.18 30.29
C PHE A 301 19.89 17.57 31.32
N TYR A 302 20.28 17.92 32.55
CA TYR A 302 19.34 18.29 33.61
C TYR A 302 18.76 19.71 33.48
N SER A 303 19.39 20.60 32.69
CA SER A 303 18.87 21.95 32.45
C SER A 303 17.60 22.01 31.57
N LYS A 304 17.26 20.92 30.87
CA LYS A 304 16.12 20.81 29.93
C LYS A 304 16.13 21.81 28.77
N ASP A 305 17.27 22.39 28.41
CA ASP A 305 17.43 23.33 27.28
C ASP A 305 17.35 22.68 25.88
N VAL A 306 16.75 21.50 25.77
CA VAL A 306 16.65 20.75 24.52
C VAL A 306 15.47 21.26 23.69
N LYS A 307 15.75 22.14 22.73
CA LYS A 307 14.77 22.58 21.72
C LYS A 307 15.06 21.93 20.36
N ILE A 308 14.01 21.40 19.73
CA ILE A 308 14.05 20.88 18.37
C ILE A 308 13.41 21.93 17.46
N ASP A 309 14.21 22.58 16.61
CA ASP A 309 13.74 23.47 15.54
C ASP A 309 14.12 22.85 14.19
N GLU A 310 13.46 21.75 13.82
CA GLU A 310 13.64 21.12 12.52
C GLU A 310 12.52 21.56 11.58
N LYS A 311 12.88 22.29 10.51
CA LYS A 311 11.92 22.76 9.50
C LYS A 311 11.71 21.70 8.43
N PHE A 312 10.46 21.35 8.18
CA PHE A 312 10.07 20.40 7.13
C PHE A 312 9.55 21.12 5.88
N PRO A 313 9.72 20.54 4.69
CA PRO A 313 9.02 21.02 3.50
C PRO A 313 7.51 20.96 3.72
N SER A 314 6.82 22.10 3.57
CA SER A 314 5.39 22.21 3.87
C SER A 314 4.54 22.70 2.70
N TRP A 315 3.24 22.42 2.79
CA TRP A 315 2.18 23.00 1.97
C TRP A 315 1.60 24.23 2.65
N ARG A 316 0.69 24.91 1.94
CA ARG A 316 -0.17 25.93 2.54
C ARG A 316 -1.15 25.27 3.52
N PRO A 317 -1.57 25.96 4.60
CA PRO A 317 -2.64 25.47 5.46
C PRO A 317 -3.92 25.15 4.68
N LEU A 318 -4.65 24.14 5.13
CA LEU A 318 -5.93 23.76 4.53
C LEU A 318 -7.00 24.82 4.83
N SER A 319 -7.85 25.11 3.84
CA SER A 319 -8.96 26.06 3.97
C SER A 319 -10.22 25.50 3.34
N ARG A 320 -11.38 25.84 3.92
CA ARG A 320 -12.71 25.51 3.39
C ARG A 320 -13.25 26.55 2.40
N GLU A 321 -12.55 27.66 2.19
CA GLU A 321 -13.03 28.82 1.42
C GLU A 321 -13.53 28.46 0.00
N LYS A 322 -12.84 27.52 -0.67
CA LYS A 322 -13.19 27.05 -2.02
C LYS A 322 -13.87 25.67 -2.02
N VAL A 323 -14.51 25.29 -0.92
CA VAL A 323 -15.25 24.03 -0.81
C VAL A 323 -16.73 24.31 -0.55
N VAL A 324 -17.60 23.72 -1.36
CA VAL A 324 -19.05 23.84 -1.23
C VAL A 324 -19.62 22.50 -0.77
N PHE A 325 -20.09 22.42 0.47
CA PHE A 325 -20.77 21.26 1.02
C PHE A 325 -22.27 21.38 0.78
N LEU A 326 -22.82 20.53 -0.08
CA LEU A 326 -24.27 20.54 -0.37
C LEU A 326 -25.09 19.80 0.69
N ARG A 327 -24.47 18.95 1.52
CA ARG A 327 -25.11 18.29 2.66
C ARG A 327 -25.76 19.29 3.64
N ASP A 328 -25.24 20.51 3.71
CA ASP A 328 -25.79 21.59 4.55
C ASP A 328 -27.01 22.28 3.92
N ARG A 329 -27.44 21.85 2.72
CA ARG A 329 -28.50 22.49 1.91
C ARG A 329 -29.66 21.56 1.57
N VAL A 330 -29.72 20.39 2.20
CA VAL A 330 -30.77 19.40 1.93
C VAL A 330 -31.56 19.12 3.20
N ASP A 331 -32.87 19.23 3.10
CA ASP A 331 -33.79 18.86 4.16
C ASP A 331 -34.01 17.34 4.18
N ASN A 332 -34.28 16.80 5.37
CA ASN A 332 -34.68 15.40 5.51
C ASN A 332 -36.04 15.17 4.85
N PHE A 333 -36.18 14.06 4.12
CA PHE A 333 -37.45 13.69 3.53
C PHE A 333 -38.52 13.45 4.61
N SER A 334 -39.71 14.03 4.43
CA SER A 334 -40.86 13.83 5.32
C SER A 334 -42.03 13.19 4.57
N PHE A 335 -42.64 12.20 5.23
CA PHE A 335 -43.89 11.58 4.78
C PHE A 335 -45.13 12.39 5.18
N GLU A 336 -44.98 13.41 6.04
CA GLU A 336 -46.10 14.23 6.49
C GLU A 336 -46.78 14.95 5.32
N GLY A 337 -48.10 14.85 5.23
CA GLY A 337 -48.90 15.49 4.18
C GLY A 337 -48.89 14.80 2.82
N ARG A 338 -48.25 13.62 2.68
CA ARG A 338 -48.24 12.82 1.44
C ARG A 338 -49.25 11.67 1.50
N GLU A 339 -49.80 11.31 0.34
CA GLU A 339 -50.63 10.10 0.21
C GLU A 339 -49.74 8.85 0.25
N LEU A 340 -50.13 7.86 1.07
CA LEU A 340 -49.39 6.61 1.23
C LEU A 340 -50.13 5.44 0.55
N PRO A 341 -49.40 4.48 -0.07
CA PRO A 341 -47.95 4.41 -0.16
C PRO A 341 -47.38 5.37 -1.23
N VAL A 342 -46.24 6.01 -0.92
CA VAL A 342 -45.51 6.85 -1.88
C VAL A 342 -44.85 5.97 -2.93
N ASP A 343 -45.01 6.31 -4.21
CA ASP A 343 -44.30 5.64 -5.30
C ASP A 343 -42.81 5.99 -5.28
N VAL A 344 -41.96 4.96 -5.26
CA VAL A 344 -40.51 5.10 -5.13
C VAL A 344 -39.74 4.19 -6.09
N TYR A 345 -38.47 4.49 -6.29
CA TYR A 345 -37.52 3.71 -7.07
C TYR A 345 -36.30 3.37 -6.22
N LEU A 346 -35.83 2.13 -6.33
CA LEU A 346 -34.69 1.64 -5.57
C LEU A 346 -33.46 1.52 -6.47
N GLY A 347 -32.35 2.05 -6.00
CA GLY A 347 -31.04 1.87 -6.62
C GLY A 347 -30.11 1.13 -5.68
N ILE A 348 -29.35 0.18 -6.24
CA ILE A 348 -28.36 -0.60 -5.47
C ILE A 348 -27.02 -0.54 -6.21
N ASP A 349 -26.02 0.03 -5.57
CA ASP A 349 -24.65 0.09 -6.07
C ASP A 349 -23.77 -0.87 -5.26
N VAL A 350 -23.32 -1.94 -5.91
CA VAL A 350 -22.65 -3.07 -5.28
C VAL A 350 -21.16 -3.04 -5.64
N GLY A 351 -20.39 -2.30 -4.85
CA GLY A 351 -18.94 -2.22 -4.92
C GLY A 351 -18.24 -3.38 -4.20
N SER A 352 -16.94 -3.53 -4.47
CA SER A 352 -16.08 -4.52 -3.80
C SER A 352 -15.87 -4.20 -2.31
N VAL A 353 -15.93 -2.91 -1.94
CA VAL A 353 -15.71 -2.41 -0.57
C VAL A 353 -17.01 -2.01 0.12
N SER A 354 -17.89 -1.30 -0.60
CA SER A 354 -19.15 -0.78 -0.09
C SER A 354 -20.34 -1.23 -0.93
N THR A 355 -21.49 -1.39 -0.29
CA THR A 355 -22.78 -1.66 -0.88
C THR A 355 -23.71 -0.54 -0.46
N ASN A 356 -24.26 0.16 -1.45
CA ASN A 356 -25.01 1.39 -1.25
C ASN A 356 -26.42 1.20 -1.78
N LEU A 357 -27.43 1.55 -0.98
CA LEU A 357 -28.83 1.55 -1.41
C LEU A 357 -29.37 2.97 -1.32
N ALA A 358 -30.18 3.36 -2.30
CA ALA A 358 -30.89 4.63 -2.32
C ALA A 358 -32.33 4.41 -2.76
N VAL A 359 -33.29 4.90 -1.97
CA VAL A 359 -34.70 4.95 -2.31
C VAL A 359 -35.03 6.39 -2.67
N ILE A 360 -35.58 6.61 -3.87
CA ILE A 360 -35.99 7.94 -4.33
C ILE A 360 -37.48 7.99 -4.67
N ASP A 361 -38.14 9.11 -4.43
CA ASP A 361 -39.53 9.33 -4.86
C ASP A 361 -39.61 9.66 -6.37
N ASP A 362 -40.84 9.86 -6.88
CA ASP A 362 -41.05 10.25 -8.28
C ASP A 362 -40.51 11.65 -8.64
N GLU A 363 -40.16 12.49 -7.67
CA GLU A 363 -39.45 13.76 -7.94
C GLU A 363 -37.92 13.60 -7.84
N GLY A 364 -37.45 12.42 -7.47
CA GLY A 364 -36.03 12.11 -7.25
C GLY A 364 -35.50 12.57 -5.88
N HIS A 365 -36.36 12.95 -4.94
CA HIS A 365 -35.94 13.17 -3.56
C HIS A 365 -35.48 11.86 -2.94
N VAL A 366 -34.35 11.89 -2.24
CA VAL A 366 -33.87 10.72 -1.50
C VAL A 366 -34.71 10.52 -0.25
N VAL A 367 -35.50 9.45 -0.23
CA VAL A 367 -36.35 9.04 0.89
C VAL A 367 -35.52 8.34 1.97
N LYS A 368 -34.57 7.50 1.54
CA LYS A 368 -33.68 6.74 2.42
C LYS A 368 -32.39 6.43 1.66
N GLU A 369 -31.27 6.53 2.37
CA GLU A 369 -29.97 6.03 1.91
C GLU A 369 -29.40 5.06 2.94
N ILE A 370 -28.62 4.10 2.45
CA ILE A 370 -27.92 3.11 3.27
C ILE A 370 -26.53 2.92 2.66
N TYR A 371 -25.49 3.04 3.49
CA TYR A 371 -24.10 2.78 3.12
C TYR A 371 -23.56 1.65 4.02
N LEU A 372 -23.28 0.49 3.42
CA LEU A 372 -22.78 -0.69 4.14
C LEU A 372 -21.41 -1.10 3.60
N ARG A 373 -20.58 -1.72 4.45
CA ARG A 373 -19.35 -2.39 4.00
C ARG A 373 -19.70 -3.75 3.40
N THR A 374 -19.36 -3.99 2.13
CA THR A 374 -19.66 -5.24 1.38
C THR A 374 -19.05 -6.47 2.05
N ARG A 375 -17.90 -6.33 2.72
CA ARG A 375 -17.22 -7.42 3.46
C ARG A 375 -16.98 -8.69 2.61
N ALA A 376 -16.87 -8.55 1.28
CA ALA A 376 -16.85 -9.64 0.30
C ALA A 376 -18.07 -10.60 0.37
N ARG A 377 -19.21 -10.13 0.91
CA ARG A 377 -20.46 -10.88 1.03
C ARG A 377 -21.63 -10.06 0.45
N PRO A 378 -21.62 -9.78 -0.87
CA PRO A 378 -22.58 -8.85 -1.47
C PRO A 378 -24.04 -9.25 -1.28
N ILE A 379 -24.37 -10.55 -1.31
CA ILE A 379 -25.75 -11.03 -1.13
C ILE A 379 -26.24 -10.75 0.29
N GLU A 380 -25.46 -11.17 1.30
CA GLU A 380 -25.81 -10.95 2.72
C GLU A 380 -25.99 -9.46 3.03
N VAL A 381 -25.08 -8.62 2.52
CA VAL A 381 -25.09 -7.18 2.79
C VAL A 381 -26.22 -6.45 2.05
N VAL A 382 -26.55 -6.85 0.82
CA VAL A 382 -27.74 -6.31 0.15
C VAL A 382 -29.00 -6.74 0.88
N ASN A 383 -29.09 -7.99 1.34
CA ASN A 383 -30.22 -8.46 2.12
C ASN A 383 -30.38 -7.68 3.44
N GLU A 384 -29.28 -7.40 4.14
CA GLU A 384 -29.25 -6.54 5.32
C GLU A 384 -29.85 -5.15 5.02
N GLY A 385 -29.41 -4.51 3.92
CA GLY A 385 -29.94 -3.20 3.50
C GLY A 385 -31.41 -3.23 3.09
N LEU A 386 -31.87 -4.27 2.40
CA LEU A 386 -33.29 -4.41 2.02
C LEU A 386 -34.20 -4.63 3.23
N GLN A 387 -33.77 -5.46 4.19
CA GLN A 387 -34.50 -5.67 5.44
C GLN A 387 -34.57 -4.40 6.28
N GLU A 388 -33.53 -3.56 6.26
CA GLU A 388 -33.58 -2.24 6.88
C GLU A 388 -34.62 -1.33 6.22
N ILE A 389 -34.66 -1.28 4.87
CA ILE A 389 -35.68 -0.50 4.13
C ILE A 389 -37.09 -0.99 4.48
N GLU A 390 -37.32 -2.30 4.42
CA GLU A 390 -38.61 -2.92 4.73
C GLU A 390 -39.08 -2.56 6.14
N ARG A 391 -38.20 -2.72 7.13
CA ARG A 391 -38.49 -2.46 8.54
C ARG A 391 -38.81 -1.01 8.82
N GLU A 392 -38.13 -0.07 8.19
CA GLU A 392 -38.23 1.36 8.54
C GLU A 392 -39.29 2.11 7.74
N ILE A 393 -39.45 1.80 6.46
CA ILE A 393 -40.33 2.55 5.55
C ILE A 393 -41.18 1.67 4.62
N GLY A 394 -41.06 0.35 4.68
CA GLY A 394 -41.71 -0.57 3.72
C GLY A 394 -43.24 -0.47 3.67
N ASP A 395 -43.89 -0.14 4.78
CA ASP A 395 -45.34 0.06 4.88
C ASP A 395 -45.81 1.42 4.29
N LYS A 396 -44.89 2.36 4.08
CA LYS A 396 -45.16 3.73 3.58
C LYS A 396 -44.84 3.93 2.11
N ILE A 397 -44.20 2.95 1.46
CA ILE A 397 -43.68 3.09 0.09
C ILE A 397 -44.17 1.96 -0.83
N ARG A 398 -44.15 2.23 -2.14
CA ARG A 398 -44.39 1.24 -3.19
C ARG A 398 -43.29 1.32 -4.24
N ILE A 399 -42.49 0.26 -4.37
CA ILE A 399 -41.40 0.20 -5.33
C ILE A 399 -41.97 0.06 -6.75
N ARG A 400 -41.67 1.03 -7.62
CA ARG A 400 -42.07 1.11 -9.03
C ARG A 400 -40.98 0.70 -10.00
N GLY A 401 -39.73 0.66 -9.54
CA GLY A 401 -38.62 0.16 -10.35
C GLY A 401 -37.34 0.00 -9.52
N VAL A 402 -36.48 -0.93 -9.96
CA VAL A 402 -35.21 -1.23 -9.31
C VAL A 402 -34.06 -1.18 -10.31
N GLY A 403 -32.98 -0.48 -9.96
CA GLY A 403 -31.76 -0.40 -10.74
C GLY A 403 -30.56 -0.93 -9.96
N THR A 404 -29.67 -1.67 -10.61
CA THR A 404 -28.40 -2.09 -10.01
C THR A 404 -27.18 -1.55 -10.76
N THR A 405 -26.11 -1.27 -10.04
CA THR A 405 -24.82 -0.83 -10.58
C THR A 405 -23.64 -1.29 -9.70
N GLY A 406 -22.42 -0.90 -10.06
CA GLY A 406 -21.19 -1.37 -9.43
C GLY A 406 -20.74 -2.74 -9.90
N SER A 407 -19.69 -3.29 -9.28
CA SER A 407 -19.05 -4.56 -9.65
C SER A 407 -19.95 -5.79 -9.48
N GLY A 408 -20.87 -5.79 -8.51
CA GLY A 408 -21.80 -6.89 -8.20
C GLY A 408 -23.17 -6.77 -8.87
N ARG A 409 -23.37 -5.77 -9.75
CA ARG A 409 -24.66 -5.40 -10.32
C ARG A 409 -25.42 -6.52 -11.03
N GLU A 410 -24.72 -7.40 -11.74
CA GLU A 410 -25.33 -8.48 -12.52
C GLU A 410 -25.88 -9.55 -11.57
N LEU A 411 -25.08 -9.94 -10.58
CA LEU A 411 -25.47 -10.91 -9.56
C LEU A 411 -26.70 -10.42 -8.79
N ILE A 412 -26.61 -9.23 -8.22
CA ILE A 412 -27.69 -8.66 -7.40
C ILE A 412 -28.90 -8.30 -8.28
N GLY A 413 -28.67 -7.83 -9.49
CA GLY A 413 -29.73 -7.52 -10.45
C GLY A 413 -30.59 -8.73 -10.80
N GLU A 414 -29.94 -9.87 -11.07
CA GLU A 414 -30.66 -11.12 -11.33
C GLU A 414 -31.35 -11.67 -10.08
N LEU A 415 -30.73 -11.57 -8.91
CA LEU A 415 -31.32 -12.04 -7.64
C LEU A 415 -32.56 -11.22 -7.28
N ILE A 416 -32.47 -9.90 -7.27
CA ILE A 416 -33.55 -9.02 -6.80
C ILE A 416 -34.68 -8.81 -7.83
N GLY A 417 -34.44 -9.19 -9.08
CA GLY A 417 -35.34 -8.89 -10.19
C GLY A 417 -35.25 -7.41 -10.61
N ALA A 418 -34.03 -6.89 -10.78
CA ALA A 418 -33.83 -5.50 -11.20
C ALA A 418 -34.37 -5.24 -12.62
N ASP A 419 -34.99 -4.08 -12.77
CA ASP A 419 -35.56 -3.62 -14.05
C ASP A 419 -34.48 -3.08 -14.99
N THR A 420 -33.37 -2.60 -14.42
CA THR A 420 -32.20 -2.14 -15.18
C THR A 420 -30.89 -2.47 -14.46
N ILE A 421 -29.88 -2.86 -15.23
CA ILE A 421 -28.53 -3.17 -14.76
C ILE A 421 -27.60 -2.26 -15.56
N ASN A 422 -26.97 -1.29 -14.88
CA ASN A 422 -26.22 -0.22 -15.53
C ASN A 422 -24.76 -0.23 -15.08
N ASP A 423 -23.86 0.18 -15.97
CA ASP A 423 -22.48 0.44 -15.57
C ASP A 423 -22.40 1.63 -14.58
N GLU A 424 -21.38 1.60 -13.74
CA GLU A 424 -21.19 2.54 -12.65
C GLU A 424 -20.91 3.96 -13.15
N ILE A 425 -20.22 4.11 -14.28
CA ILE A 425 -19.89 5.42 -14.84
C ILE A 425 -21.17 6.15 -15.26
N THR A 426 -22.08 5.44 -15.92
CA THR A 426 -23.40 5.96 -16.29
C THR A 426 -24.22 6.31 -15.05
N ALA A 427 -24.26 5.43 -14.04
CA ALA A 427 -25.02 5.67 -12.81
C ALA A 427 -24.50 6.89 -12.05
N HIS A 428 -23.19 6.96 -11.76
CA HIS A 428 -22.59 8.11 -11.07
C HIS A 428 -22.79 9.42 -11.83
N LYS A 429 -22.63 9.42 -13.15
CA LYS A 429 -22.91 10.59 -14.00
C LYS A 429 -24.38 11.03 -13.87
N THR A 430 -25.32 10.09 -13.93
CA THR A 430 -26.75 10.40 -13.84
C THR A 430 -27.13 10.98 -12.48
N GLY A 431 -26.66 10.37 -11.38
CA GLY A 431 -26.90 10.89 -10.03
C GLY A 431 -26.26 12.26 -9.81
N ALA A 432 -25.01 12.46 -10.27
CA ALA A 432 -24.31 13.74 -10.15
C ALA A 432 -24.98 14.85 -10.96
N HIS A 433 -25.44 14.57 -12.20
CA HIS A 433 -26.21 15.57 -12.97
C HIS A 433 -27.49 15.97 -12.27
N PHE A 434 -28.27 15.00 -11.78
CA PHE A 434 -29.51 15.29 -11.08
C PHE A 434 -29.28 16.21 -9.86
N ILE A 435 -28.30 15.90 -9.03
CA ILE A 435 -27.93 16.72 -7.87
C ILE A 435 -27.44 18.11 -8.30
N SER A 436 -26.58 18.17 -9.31
CA SER A 436 -26.00 19.44 -9.79
C SER A 436 -27.06 20.37 -10.38
N ASP A 437 -27.97 19.84 -11.19
CA ASP A 437 -29.07 20.60 -11.77
C ASP A 437 -30.03 21.11 -10.68
N ARG A 438 -30.33 20.27 -9.69
CA ARG A 438 -31.26 20.61 -8.60
C ARG A 438 -30.72 21.66 -7.62
N TYR A 439 -29.46 21.53 -7.18
CA TYR A 439 -28.93 22.34 -6.08
C TYR A 439 -28.00 23.47 -6.52
N ILE A 440 -27.51 23.46 -7.77
CA ILE A 440 -26.53 24.42 -8.28
C ILE A 440 -27.05 25.13 -9.54
N GLY A 441 -27.97 24.51 -10.28
CA GLY A 441 -28.46 25.06 -11.56
C GLY A 441 -27.39 25.08 -12.65
N LYS A 442 -26.35 24.25 -12.51
CA LYS A 442 -25.26 24.08 -13.49
C LYS A 442 -24.99 22.60 -13.67
N LYS A 443 -24.63 22.19 -14.89
CA LYS A 443 -24.26 20.81 -15.17
C LYS A 443 -22.86 20.50 -14.65
N VAL A 444 -22.70 19.40 -13.92
CA VAL A 444 -21.41 18.84 -13.58
C VAL A 444 -20.66 18.46 -14.87
N ASP A 445 -19.38 18.84 -14.92
CA ASP A 445 -18.48 18.54 -16.04
C ASP A 445 -17.33 17.62 -15.63
N THR A 446 -17.05 17.50 -14.33
CA THR A 446 -15.96 16.70 -13.80
C THR A 446 -16.39 16.02 -12.52
N ILE A 447 -16.13 14.71 -12.43
CA ILE A 447 -16.40 13.93 -11.23
C ILE A 447 -15.08 13.31 -10.75
N PHE A 448 -14.71 13.64 -9.52
CA PHE A 448 -13.73 12.94 -8.73
C PHE A 448 -14.46 11.99 -7.78
N GLU A 449 -14.34 10.69 -8.01
CA GLU A 449 -14.87 9.67 -7.11
C GLU A 449 -13.69 8.96 -6.44
N ILE A 450 -13.61 9.01 -5.12
CA ILE A 450 -12.60 8.30 -4.35
C ILE A 450 -13.29 7.41 -3.32
N GLY A 451 -13.40 6.13 -3.66
CA GLY A 451 -13.92 5.07 -2.80
C GLY A 451 -12.88 4.57 -1.80
N GLY A 452 -13.20 3.42 -1.21
CA GLY A 452 -12.32 2.77 -0.23
C GLY A 452 -11.05 2.17 -0.86
N GLN A 453 -11.16 1.48 -1.99
CA GLN A 453 -10.04 0.79 -2.64
C GLN A 453 -9.83 1.15 -4.12
N ASP A 454 -10.78 1.87 -4.70
CA ASP A 454 -10.71 2.33 -6.07
C ASP A 454 -11.00 3.82 -6.14
N SER A 455 -10.63 4.43 -7.26
CA SER A 455 -10.88 5.84 -7.51
C SER A 455 -11.12 6.04 -8.99
N LYS A 456 -12.06 6.92 -9.33
CA LYS A 456 -12.53 7.14 -10.68
C LYS A 456 -12.49 8.62 -11.01
N PHE A 457 -12.11 8.91 -12.24
CA PHE A 457 -12.23 10.24 -12.83
C PHE A 457 -13.19 10.12 -14.01
N ILE A 458 -14.17 11.02 -14.08
CA ILE A 458 -15.13 11.08 -15.19
C ILE A 458 -15.16 12.51 -15.71
N SER A 459 -14.88 12.67 -17.00
CA SER A 459 -15.02 13.93 -17.74
C SER A 459 -16.32 13.90 -18.54
N ILE A 460 -17.09 14.97 -18.42
CA ILE A 460 -18.41 15.10 -19.03
C ILE A 460 -18.41 16.36 -19.92
N ASP A 461 -18.84 16.21 -21.17
CA ASP A 461 -19.11 17.33 -22.07
C ASP A 461 -20.57 17.28 -22.52
N LYS A 462 -21.30 18.39 -22.34
CA LYS A 462 -22.71 18.53 -22.73
C LYS A 462 -23.63 17.39 -22.29
N GLY A 463 -23.36 16.78 -21.13
CA GLY A 463 -24.15 15.68 -20.59
C GLY A 463 -23.66 14.28 -20.95
N ILE A 464 -22.61 14.17 -21.77
CA ILE A 464 -22.08 12.91 -22.29
C ILE A 464 -20.70 12.66 -21.65
N VAL A 465 -20.45 11.42 -21.22
CA VAL A 465 -19.12 11.01 -20.75
C VAL A 465 -18.18 10.95 -21.95
N VAL A 466 -17.16 11.81 -21.95
CA VAL A 466 -16.18 11.91 -23.05
C VAL A 466 -14.84 11.26 -22.71
N ASP A 467 -14.54 11.12 -21.43
CA ASP A 467 -13.35 10.41 -20.94
C ASP A 467 -13.65 9.88 -19.53
N PHE A 468 -13.09 8.71 -19.21
CA PHE A 468 -13.10 8.19 -17.86
C PHE A 468 -11.88 7.31 -17.62
N THR A 469 -11.47 7.21 -16.36
CA THR A 469 -10.42 6.27 -15.97
C THR A 469 -10.63 5.85 -14.53
N MET A 470 -10.13 4.68 -14.18
CA MET A 470 -10.23 4.13 -12.85
C MET A 470 -8.91 3.50 -12.44
N ASN A 471 -8.64 3.52 -11.15
CA ASN A 471 -7.50 2.85 -10.56
C ASN A 471 -8.01 1.73 -9.65
N GLU A 472 -7.74 0.48 -10.05
CA GLU A 472 -8.10 -0.72 -9.28
C GLU A 472 -6.91 -1.29 -8.49
N ALA A 473 -5.69 -0.88 -8.81
CA ALA A 473 -4.48 -1.56 -8.36
C ALA A 473 -3.74 -0.84 -7.23
N CYS A 474 -3.98 0.47 -7.05
CA CYS A 474 -3.26 1.26 -6.07
C CYS A 474 -4.17 1.65 -4.91
N ALA A 475 -3.86 1.15 -3.72
CA ALA A 475 -4.42 1.69 -2.47
C ALA A 475 -3.92 3.11 -2.17
N ALA A 476 -2.87 3.58 -2.85
CA ALA A 476 -2.38 4.94 -2.67
C ALA A 476 -3.39 5.89 -3.31
N GLY A 477 -3.85 6.86 -2.54
CA GLY A 477 -4.86 7.82 -2.98
C GLY A 477 -6.32 7.40 -2.73
N THR A 478 -6.59 6.34 -1.94
CA THR A 478 -7.96 5.90 -1.62
C THR A 478 -8.29 6.07 -0.13
N GLY A 479 -9.58 5.94 0.23
CA GLY A 479 -10.04 6.05 1.61
C GLY A 479 -9.41 5.03 2.56
N SER A 480 -9.13 3.79 2.09
CA SER A 480 -8.50 2.77 2.93
C SER A 480 -7.09 3.15 3.37
N PHE A 481 -6.37 3.93 2.56
CA PHE A 481 -5.05 4.41 2.95
C PHE A 481 -5.15 5.39 4.11
N LEU A 482 -6.08 6.35 4.06
CA LEU A 482 -6.30 7.27 5.18
C LEU A 482 -6.76 6.55 6.44
N GLU A 483 -7.64 5.55 6.31
CA GLU A 483 -8.09 4.71 7.42
C GLU A 483 -6.90 3.96 8.07
N GLU A 484 -6.03 3.33 7.27
CA GLU A 484 -4.83 2.65 7.77
C GLU A 484 -3.81 3.61 8.42
N GLN A 485 -3.62 4.82 7.87
CA GLN A 485 -2.74 5.81 8.49
C GLN A 485 -3.34 6.40 9.77
N ALA A 486 -4.65 6.63 9.79
CA ALA A 486 -5.36 7.11 10.97
C ALA A 486 -5.23 6.12 12.14
N GLU A 487 -5.45 4.83 11.90
CA GLU A 487 -5.27 3.77 12.90
C GLU A 487 -3.84 3.74 13.45
N LYS A 488 -2.83 3.86 12.59
CA LYS A 488 -1.41 3.88 13.01
C LYS A 488 -1.02 5.12 13.79
N LEU A 489 -1.63 6.24 13.46
CA LEU A 489 -1.46 7.48 14.20
C LEU A 489 -2.30 7.50 15.48
N ASP A 490 -3.11 6.47 15.77
CA ASP A 490 -4.05 6.46 16.89
C ASP A 490 -4.98 7.68 16.84
N ILE A 491 -5.68 7.83 15.70
CA ILE A 491 -6.73 8.82 15.46
C ILE A 491 -7.94 8.19 14.77
N SER A 492 -9.12 8.69 15.07
CA SER A 492 -10.34 8.33 14.35
C SER A 492 -10.34 8.95 12.95
N ILE A 493 -10.58 8.12 11.94
CA ILE A 493 -10.80 8.62 10.57
C ILE A 493 -12.08 9.46 10.45
N ILE A 494 -13.06 9.21 11.34
CA ILE A 494 -14.33 9.95 11.41
C ILE A 494 -14.14 11.13 12.37
N ASN A 495 -14.43 12.34 11.90
CA ASN A 495 -14.33 13.64 12.60
C ASN A 495 -12.89 14.07 12.96
N GLU A 496 -12.17 13.29 13.76
CA GLU A 496 -10.89 13.68 14.36
C GLU A 496 -9.80 13.96 13.30
N PHE A 497 -9.71 13.13 12.25
CA PHE A 497 -8.74 13.33 11.17
C PHE A 497 -8.86 14.73 10.54
N ALA A 498 -10.07 15.15 10.19
CA ALA A 498 -10.27 16.44 9.53
C ALA A 498 -9.96 17.60 10.48
N GLU A 499 -10.38 17.52 11.75
CA GLU A 499 -10.08 18.53 12.77
C GLU A 499 -8.56 18.70 12.97
N LEU A 500 -7.82 17.61 13.09
CA LEU A 500 -6.36 17.64 13.16
C LEU A 500 -5.73 18.21 11.89
N ALA A 501 -6.23 17.85 10.71
CA ALA A 501 -5.72 18.38 9.45
C ALA A 501 -5.89 19.91 9.35
N PHE A 502 -7.04 20.44 9.79
CA PHE A 502 -7.32 21.88 9.75
C PHE A 502 -6.60 22.68 10.84
N SER A 503 -6.11 22.04 11.91
CA SER A 503 -5.30 22.70 12.95
C SER A 503 -3.81 22.82 12.61
N SER A 504 -3.38 22.30 11.44
CA SER A 504 -2.01 22.41 10.96
C SER A 504 -1.72 23.78 10.37
N GLU A 505 -0.62 24.40 10.82
CA GLU A 505 -0.08 25.63 10.25
C GLU A 505 1.01 25.37 9.19
N ALA A 506 1.60 24.17 9.18
CA ALA A 506 2.66 23.79 8.24
C ALA A 506 2.51 22.35 7.73
N PRO A 507 1.45 22.01 6.96
CA PRO A 507 1.20 20.64 6.52
C PRO A 507 2.40 20.04 5.78
N ILE A 508 2.86 18.85 6.15
CA ILE A 508 4.09 18.28 5.60
C ILE A 508 3.92 17.79 4.16
N ARG A 509 4.92 18.03 3.31
CA ARG A 509 4.99 17.44 1.97
C ARG A 509 5.47 15.99 2.04
N LEU A 510 4.53 15.05 2.13
CA LEU A 510 4.78 13.61 2.12
C LEU A 510 4.90 13.00 0.69
N GLY A 511 4.79 13.83 -0.36
CA GLY A 511 4.90 13.39 -1.75
C GLY A 511 3.68 12.62 -2.27
N GLU A 512 3.84 11.92 -3.40
CA GLU A 512 2.76 11.27 -4.17
C GLU A 512 3.03 9.79 -4.48
N ARG A 513 3.99 9.19 -3.75
CA ARG A 513 4.47 7.82 -3.98
C ARG A 513 3.41 6.78 -3.55
N CYS A 514 3.75 5.50 -3.69
CA CYS A 514 2.91 4.40 -3.20
C CYS A 514 2.70 4.50 -1.69
N THR A 515 1.61 3.95 -1.16
CA THR A 515 1.26 3.93 0.28
C THR A 515 2.43 3.52 1.16
N VAL A 516 3.21 2.54 0.72
CA VAL A 516 4.39 2.04 1.45
C VAL A 516 5.44 3.13 1.65
N TYR A 517 5.77 3.88 0.59
CA TYR A 517 6.75 4.96 0.68
C TYR A 517 6.20 6.16 1.45
N MET A 518 4.91 6.47 1.27
CA MET A 518 4.29 7.55 2.05
C MET A 518 4.26 7.23 3.54
N GLU A 519 3.97 5.99 3.93
CA GLU A 519 4.05 5.54 5.32
C GLU A 519 5.47 5.69 5.89
N GLN A 520 6.48 5.43 5.07
CA GLN A 520 7.88 5.61 5.45
C GLN A 520 8.23 7.08 5.60
N ASP A 521 7.74 7.94 4.70
CA ASP A 521 7.91 9.39 4.83
C ASP A 521 7.24 9.88 6.12
N VAL A 522 6.00 9.47 6.41
CA VAL A 522 5.31 9.75 7.67
C VAL A 522 6.19 9.36 8.86
N THR A 523 6.66 8.12 8.86
CA THR A 523 7.48 7.57 9.94
C THR A 523 8.82 8.31 10.06
N ALA A 524 9.44 8.68 8.95
CA ALA A 524 10.70 9.43 8.91
C ALA A 524 10.52 10.87 9.42
N TYR A 525 9.41 11.53 9.10
CA TYR A 525 9.10 12.87 9.62
C TYR A 525 8.73 12.82 11.10
N MET A 526 7.94 11.85 11.55
CA MET A 526 7.71 11.61 12.98
C MET A 526 9.02 11.40 13.73
N LYS A 527 9.94 10.61 13.16
CA LYS A 527 11.27 10.39 13.72
C LYS A 527 12.09 11.66 13.85
N LYS A 528 11.83 12.68 13.03
CA LYS A 528 12.48 14.00 13.09
C LYS A 528 11.75 14.99 14.00
N GLY A 529 10.66 14.57 14.64
CA GLY A 529 9.87 15.42 15.55
C GLY A 529 8.77 16.22 14.87
N ALA A 530 8.32 15.82 13.68
CA ALA A 530 7.16 16.44 13.03
C ALA A 530 5.89 16.36 13.88
N ALA A 531 5.13 17.45 13.91
CA ALA A 531 3.86 17.51 14.61
C ALA A 531 2.81 16.64 13.91
N LYS A 532 1.96 15.97 14.71
CA LYS A 532 0.96 15.02 14.24
C LYS A 532 -0.06 15.68 13.30
N ASN A 533 -0.54 16.88 13.64
CA ASN A 533 -1.45 17.67 12.80
C ASN A 533 -0.84 17.99 11.43
N ASP A 534 0.45 18.36 11.38
CA ASP A 534 1.14 18.64 10.12
C ASP A 534 1.26 17.41 9.21
N ILE A 535 1.49 16.23 9.81
CA ILE A 535 1.48 14.96 9.09
C ILE A 535 0.08 14.64 8.55
N VAL A 536 -0.95 14.76 9.39
CA VAL A 536 -2.35 14.45 9.02
C VAL A 536 -2.83 15.36 7.88
N ALA A 537 -2.51 16.66 7.94
CA ALA A 537 -2.78 17.59 6.85
C ALA A 537 -1.98 17.24 5.58
N GLY A 538 -0.72 16.83 5.75
CA GLY A 538 0.12 16.31 4.66
C GLY A 538 -0.47 15.09 3.97
N LEU A 539 -1.07 14.16 4.72
CA LEU A 539 -1.72 12.96 4.19
C LEU A 539 -2.92 13.30 3.29
N ALA A 540 -3.71 14.30 3.66
CA ALA A 540 -4.82 14.80 2.82
C ALA A 540 -4.30 15.34 1.48
N TYR A 541 -3.23 16.15 1.51
CA TYR A 541 -2.56 16.62 0.29
C TYR A 541 -2.06 15.46 -0.57
N SER A 542 -1.38 14.50 0.03
CA SER A 542 -0.77 13.40 -0.72
C SER A 542 -1.79 12.46 -1.37
N VAL A 543 -2.95 12.23 -0.75
CA VAL A 543 -4.06 11.50 -1.39
C VAL A 543 -4.51 12.20 -2.66
N VAL A 544 -4.69 13.53 -2.61
CA VAL A 544 -5.08 14.33 -3.76
C VAL A 544 -4.00 14.34 -4.83
N GLN A 545 -2.73 14.55 -4.47
CA GLN A 545 -1.63 14.49 -5.44
C GLN A 545 -1.55 13.13 -6.13
N ASN A 546 -1.68 12.05 -5.35
CA ASN A 546 -1.68 10.71 -5.90
C ASN A 546 -2.86 10.51 -6.88
N TYR A 547 -4.07 10.91 -6.48
CA TYR A 547 -5.25 10.83 -7.34
C TYR A 547 -5.06 11.61 -8.66
N LEU A 548 -4.59 12.86 -8.60
CA LEU A 548 -4.36 13.69 -9.78
C LEU A 548 -3.28 13.09 -10.70
N ASN A 549 -2.19 12.56 -10.15
CA ASN A 549 -1.08 12.05 -10.95
C ASN A 549 -1.27 10.62 -11.45
N ARG A 550 -2.01 9.78 -10.72
CA ARG A 550 -2.20 8.35 -11.05
C ARG A 550 -3.53 8.07 -11.73
N VAL A 551 -4.59 8.76 -11.33
CA VAL A 551 -5.93 8.60 -11.91
C VAL A 551 -6.12 9.62 -13.02
N VAL A 552 -6.13 10.91 -12.69
CA VAL A 552 -6.44 11.96 -13.68
C VAL A 552 -5.38 12.03 -14.79
N ARG A 553 -4.08 11.93 -14.46
CA ARG A 553 -2.94 11.85 -15.41
C ARG A 553 -2.92 12.99 -16.44
N GLY A 554 -3.18 14.23 -15.97
CA GLY A 554 -3.18 15.42 -16.83
C GLY A 554 -4.40 15.54 -17.77
N ARG A 555 -5.43 14.70 -17.60
CA ARG A 555 -6.71 14.86 -18.28
C ARG A 555 -7.37 16.20 -17.92
N ARG A 556 -8.23 16.67 -18.82
CA ARG A 556 -8.93 17.95 -18.66
C ARG A 556 -9.84 17.92 -17.43
N ILE A 557 -9.60 18.83 -16.49
CA ILE A 557 -10.49 19.13 -15.37
C ILE A 557 -11.28 20.38 -15.75
N GLY A 558 -12.61 20.31 -15.67
CA GLY A 558 -13.51 21.42 -15.99
C GLY A 558 -13.72 22.40 -14.83
N GLU A 559 -14.90 23.01 -14.76
CA GLU A 559 -15.24 24.06 -13.79
C GLU A 559 -16.20 23.58 -12.70
N VAL A 560 -17.19 22.75 -13.05
CA VAL A 560 -18.15 22.20 -12.08
C VAL A 560 -17.67 20.82 -11.67
N ILE A 561 -16.89 20.80 -10.58
CA ILE A 561 -16.20 19.61 -10.07
C ILE A 561 -16.95 19.05 -8.87
N PHE A 562 -17.45 17.83 -9.02
CA PHE A 562 -17.99 17.04 -7.91
C PHE A 562 -16.89 16.16 -7.31
N PHE A 563 -16.74 16.21 -5.99
CA PHE A 563 -15.94 15.25 -5.23
C PHE A 563 -16.87 14.35 -4.42
N GLN A 564 -16.91 13.07 -4.77
CA GLN A 564 -17.83 12.07 -4.23
C GLN A 564 -17.10 10.76 -3.88
N GLY A 565 -17.84 9.78 -3.35
CA GLY A 565 -17.30 8.55 -2.79
C GLY A 565 -17.14 8.64 -1.26
N GLY A 566 -16.71 7.54 -0.64
CA GLY A 566 -16.55 7.44 0.81
C GLY A 566 -15.50 8.40 1.38
N THR A 567 -14.46 8.74 0.60
CA THR A 567 -13.42 9.68 1.04
C THR A 567 -13.92 11.13 1.10
N ALA A 568 -15.00 11.45 0.40
CA ALA A 568 -15.60 12.79 0.41
C ALA A 568 -16.30 13.14 1.74
N TYR A 569 -16.47 12.18 2.65
CA TYR A 569 -16.83 12.48 4.04
C TYR A 569 -15.69 13.16 4.82
N ASN A 570 -14.45 13.08 4.34
CA ASN A 570 -13.32 13.75 4.95
C ASN A 570 -13.07 15.12 4.30
N ASP A 571 -13.53 16.18 4.98
CA ASP A 571 -13.46 17.56 4.52
C ASP A 571 -12.03 18.04 4.20
N ALA A 572 -11.02 17.48 4.87
CA ALA A 572 -9.63 17.86 4.62
C ALA A 572 -9.18 17.47 3.20
N VAL A 573 -9.71 16.37 2.66
CA VAL A 573 -9.40 15.92 1.29
C VAL A 573 -10.04 16.85 0.26
N ALA A 574 -11.27 17.30 0.49
CA ALA A 574 -11.93 18.29 -0.36
C ALA A 574 -11.18 19.64 -0.35
N ALA A 575 -10.75 20.07 0.85
CA ALA A 575 -9.92 21.27 1.01
C ALA A 575 -8.58 21.12 0.27
N ALA A 576 -7.93 19.96 0.35
CA ALA A 576 -6.69 19.68 -0.37
C ALA A 576 -6.85 19.73 -1.89
N PHE A 577 -7.97 19.21 -2.44
CA PHE A 577 -8.29 19.38 -3.87
C PHE A 577 -8.41 20.85 -4.26
N SER A 578 -9.16 21.63 -3.49
CA SER A 578 -9.31 23.07 -3.74
C SER A 578 -7.96 23.80 -3.64
N ALA A 579 -7.09 23.34 -2.73
CA ALA A 579 -5.79 23.92 -2.52
C ALA A 579 -4.80 23.62 -3.66
N ILE A 580 -4.83 22.41 -4.22
CA ILE A 580 -3.93 22.02 -5.31
C ILE A 580 -4.40 22.57 -6.65
N LEU A 581 -5.70 22.50 -6.93
CA LEU A 581 -6.27 22.89 -8.23
C LEU A 581 -6.61 24.38 -8.32
N ASP A 582 -6.63 25.08 -7.19
CA ASP A 582 -7.11 26.46 -7.05
C ASP A 582 -8.55 26.67 -7.55
N LYS A 583 -9.34 25.60 -7.61
CA LYS A 583 -10.73 25.56 -8.10
C LYS A 583 -11.71 25.29 -6.97
N THR A 584 -12.99 25.64 -7.22
CA THR A 584 -14.07 25.30 -6.29
C THR A 584 -14.37 23.80 -6.37
N ILE A 585 -14.40 23.13 -5.23
CA ILE A 585 -14.74 21.70 -5.13
C ILE A 585 -16.11 21.58 -4.48
N ILE A 586 -17.03 20.86 -5.14
CA ILE A 586 -18.38 20.66 -4.64
C ILE A 586 -18.49 19.25 -4.08
N VAL A 587 -18.84 19.13 -2.81
CA VAL A 587 -19.15 17.85 -2.17
C VAL A 587 -20.68 17.69 -2.15
N PRO A 588 -21.24 16.73 -2.91
CA PRO A 588 -22.67 16.52 -2.98
C PRO A 588 -23.22 15.96 -1.66
N PRO A 589 -24.53 16.10 -1.37
CA PRO A 589 -25.11 15.79 -0.06
C PRO A 589 -25.06 14.30 0.29
N TYR A 590 -25.22 13.45 -0.71
CA TYR A 590 -25.27 11.99 -0.60
C TYR A 590 -24.02 11.34 -1.19
N ASN A 591 -22.84 11.95 -0.97
CA ASN A 591 -21.60 11.62 -1.67
C ASN A 591 -21.22 10.13 -1.64
N GLY A 592 -21.64 9.39 -0.60
CA GLY A 592 -21.37 7.95 -0.48
C GLY A 592 -22.27 7.04 -1.34
N VAL A 593 -23.43 7.52 -1.81
CA VAL A 593 -24.46 6.67 -2.45
C VAL A 593 -24.93 7.18 -3.82
N ILE A 594 -24.21 8.13 -4.44
CA ILE A 594 -24.61 8.72 -5.73
C ILE A 594 -24.77 7.68 -6.85
N GLY A 595 -23.95 6.63 -6.85
CA GLY A 595 -24.10 5.51 -7.79
C GLY A 595 -25.48 4.85 -7.66
N ALA A 596 -25.93 4.60 -6.43
CA ALA A 596 -27.25 4.05 -6.15
C ALA A 596 -28.37 5.02 -6.58
N ILE A 597 -28.26 6.32 -6.24
CA ILE A 597 -29.23 7.34 -6.69
C ILE A 597 -29.34 7.34 -8.22
N GLY A 598 -28.21 7.32 -8.92
CA GLY A 598 -28.17 7.25 -10.37
C GLY A 598 -28.82 5.99 -10.95
N ALA A 599 -28.60 4.83 -10.31
CA ALA A 599 -29.24 3.59 -10.72
C ALA A 599 -30.77 3.63 -10.53
N ALA A 600 -31.25 4.22 -9.43
CA ALA A 600 -32.67 4.43 -9.19
C ALA A 600 -33.31 5.36 -10.24
N LEU A 601 -32.63 6.46 -10.59
CA LEU A 601 -33.07 7.39 -11.64
C LEU A 601 -33.14 6.71 -13.02
N LEU A 602 -32.18 5.85 -13.36
CA LEU A 602 -32.20 5.08 -14.61
C LEU A 602 -33.33 4.05 -14.62
N ALA A 603 -33.63 3.44 -13.47
CA ALA A 603 -34.78 2.54 -13.33
C ALA A 603 -36.09 3.29 -13.55
N LYS A 604 -36.22 4.49 -12.96
CA LYS A 604 -37.35 5.39 -13.16
C LYS A 604 -37.51 5.79 -14.63
N GLU A 605 -36.45 6.25 -15.28
CA GLU A 605 -36.49 6.66 -16.69
C GLU A 605 -36.98 5.50 -17.58
N LYS A 606 -36.43 4.31 -17.38
CA LYS A 606 -36.83 3.11 -18.12
C LYS A 606 -38.27 2.71 -17.82
N ALA A 607 -38.69 2.76 -16.55
CA ALA A 607 -40.03 2.39 -16.15
C ALA A 607 -41.08 3.32 -16.77
N ASN A 608 -40.82 4.63 -16.76
CA ASN A 608 -41.71 5.62 -17.33
C ASN A 608 -41.71 5.58 -18.86
N ALA A 609 -40.57 5.31 -19.51
CA ALA A 609 -40.48 5.26 -20.97
C ALA A 609 -41.14 4.01 -21.58
N LEU A 610 -41.20 2.91 -20.84
CA LEU A 610 -41.68 1.61 -21.34
C LEU A 610 -42.97 1.13 -20.66
N ASP A 611 -43.51 1.89 -19.71
CA ASP A 611 -44.69 1.55 -18.89
C ASP A 611 -44.60 0.12 -18.32
N ILE A 612 -43.44 -0.22 -17.74
CA ILE A 612 -43.19 -1.57 -17.22
C ILE A 612 -43.67 -1.70 -15.77
N THR A 613 -44.29 -2.83 -15.46
CA THR A 613 -44.43 -3.30 -14.09
C THR A 613 -43.08 -3.86 -13.62
N THR A 614 -42.62 -3.42 -12.44
CA THR A 614 -41.33 -3.87 -11.89
C THR A 614 -41.29 -5.38 -11.67
N LYS A 615 -40.12 -5.97 -11.88
CA LYS A 615 -39.82 -7.38 -11.57
C LYS A 615 -39.29 -7.60 -10.16
N PHE A 616 -39.28 -6.55 -9.33
CA PHE A 616 -38.79 -6.60 -7.97
C PHE A 616 -39.42 -7.76 -7.18
N ARG A 617 -38.56 -8.61 -6.62
CA ARG A 617 -38.98 -9.87 -5.96
C ARG A 617 -39.28 -9.72 -4.47
N GLY A 618 -39.15 -8.52 -3.91
CA GLY A 618 -39.33 -8.25 -2.48
C GLY A 618 -38.02 -8.02 -1.74
N TYR A 619 -38.12 -7.84 -0.43
CA TYR A 619 -37.03 -7.40 0.43
C TYR A 619 -36.15 -8.55 0.98
N ASP A 620 -36.63 -9.79 0.96
CA ASP A 620 -35.91 -10.95 1.47
C ASP A 620 -35.27 -11.79 0.35
N LEU A 621 -33.95 -11.65 0.20
CA LEU A 621 -33.17 -12.43 -0.77
C LEU A 621 -32.97 -13.89 -0.33
N ASN A 622 -33.16 -14.23 0.95
CA ASN A 622 -33.01 -15.61 1.43
C ASN A 622 -34.12 -16.53 0.94
N SER A 623 -35.24 -15.96 0.51
CA SER A 623 -36.37 -16.68 -0.09
C SER A 623 -36.08 -17.22 -1.50
N ILE A 624 -34.96 -16.83 -2.11
CA ILE A 624 -34.60 -17.14 -3.48
C ILE A 624 -33.69 -18.36 -3.52
N ASP A 625 -34.10 -19.40 -4.26
CA ASP A 625 -33.29 -20.61 -4.44
C ASP A 625 -32.11 -20.35 -5.40
N TYR A 626 -30.90 -20.46 -4.88
CA TYR A 626 -29.67 -20.38 -5.66
C TYR A 626 -28.60 -21.35 -5.17
N SER A 627 -27.71 -21.75 -6.08
CA SER A 627 -26.52 -22.53 -5.74
C SER A 627 -25.24 -21.80 -6.13
N ILE A 628 -24.20 -21.95 -5.32
CA ILE A 628 -22.87 -21.39 -5.57
C ILE A 628 -21.89 -22.52 -5.88
N ARG A 629 -21.08 -22.32 -6.91
CA ARG A 629 -19.93 -23.15 -7.22
C ARG A 629 -18.70 -22.27 -7.42
N GLU A 630 -17.61 -22.56 -6.71
CA GLU A 630 -16.35 -21.83 -6.86
C GLU A 630 -15.34 -22.60 -7.72
N PHE A 631 -14.58 -21.88 -8.54
CA PHE A 631 -13.46 -22.45 -9.30
C PHE A 631 -12.45 -21.38 -9.72
N THR A 632 -11.18 -21.77 -9.89
CA THR A 632 -10.15 -20.86 -10.40
C THR A 632 -10.12 -20.85 -11.94
N CYS A 633 -10.26 -19.67 -12.55
CA CYS A 633 -10.13 -19.47 -13.99
C CYS A 633 -8.67 -19.64 -14.44
N LYS A 634 -8.41 -20.64 -15.28
CA LYS A 634 -7.08 -20.91 -15.86
C LYS A 634 -6.85 -20.26 -17.23
N GLY A 635 -7.62 -19.21 -17.56
CA GLY A 635 -7.60 -18.57 -18.88
C GLY A 635 -6.36 -17.70 -19.14
N CYS A 636 -5.75 -17.17 -18.09
CA CYS A 636 -4.55 -16.36 -18.18
C CYS A 636 -3.75 -16.46 -16.86
N SER A 637 -2.66 -15.71 -16.75
CA SER A 637 -1.80 -15.68 -15.56
C SER A 637 -2.45 -15.05 -14.32
N ASN A 638 -3.64 -14.46 -14.42
CA ASN A 638 -4.32 -13.84 -13.28
C ASN A 638 -4.95 -14.84 -12.32
N TYR A 639 -5.24 -16.08 -12.76
CA TYR A 639 -5.84 -17.13 -11.94
C TYR A 639 -7.02 -16.62 -11.09
N CYS A 640 -7.95 -15.88 -11.72
CA CYS A 640 -9.09 -15.29 -11.01
C CYS A 640 -9.92 -16.38 -10.33
N ASP A 641 -10.26 -16.21 -9.07
CA ASP A 641 -11.22 -17.07 -8.39
C ASP A 641 -12.64 -16.64 -8.78
N ILE A 642 -13.38 -17.57 -9.37
CA ILE A 642 -14.70 -17.34 -9.96
C ILE A 642 -15.74 -18.02 -9.10
N GLN A 643 -16.78 -17.25 -8.76
CA GLN A 643 -18.00 -17.77 -8.16
C GLN A 643 -19.08 -17.87 -9.27
N GLU A 644 -19.51 -19.09 -9.58
CA GLU A 644 -20.67 -19.38 -10.44
C GLU A 644 -21.92 -19.46 -9.55
N PHE A 645 -22.85 -18.54 -9.75
CA PHE A 645 -24.18 -18.54 -9.13
C PHE A 645 -25.18 -19.13 -10.12
N THR A 646 -25.99 -20.09 -9.68
CA THR A 646 -27.14 -20.55 -10.45
C THR A 646 -28.41 -20.12 -9.72
N VAL A 647 -29.12 -19.15 -10.29
CA VAL A 647 -30.38 -18.60 -9.76
C VAL A 647 -31.50 -19.07 -10.71
N GLU A 648 -32.47 -19.85 -10.21
CA GLU A 648 -33.58 -20.37 -11.02
C GLU A 648 -33.12 -21.06 -12.35
N GLY A 649 -32.00 -21.80 -12.29
CA GLY A 649 -31.41 -22.47 -13.46
C GLY A 649 -30.59 -21.56 -14.39
N GLN A 650 -30.52 -20.25 -14.13
CA GLN A 650 -29.68 -19.31 -14.85
C GLN A 650 -28.32 -19.11 -14.17
N LYS A 651 -27.24 -19.32 -14.93
CA LYS A 651 -25.88 -19.11 -14.44
C LYS A 651 -25.41 -17.66 -14.58
N THR A 652 -24.85 -17.10 -13.52
CA THR A 652 -24.16 -15.80 -13.49
C THR A 652 -22.81 -16.00 -12.80
N TYR A 653 -21.82 -15.19 -13.15
CA TYR A 653 -20.45 -15.35 -12.67
C TYR A 653 -19.95 -14.06 -12.02
N TRP A 654 -19.13 -14.21 -10.99
CA TRP A 654 -18.47 -13.11 -10.28
C TRP A 654 -16.99 -13.44 -10.02
N GLY A 655 -16.14 -12.43 -9.95
CA GLY A 655 -14.71 -12.56 -9.62
C GLY A 655 -13.75 -12.52 -10.82
N ASP A 656 -14.24 -12.39 -12.06
CA ASP A 656 -13.37 -12.32 -13.23
C ASP A 656 -12.83 -10.91 -13.51
N LYS A 657 -11.51 -10.78 -13.59
CA LYS A 657 -10.84 -9.50 -13.87
C LYS A 657 -10.92 -9.03 -15.32
N CYS A 658 -11.19 -9.93 -16.27
CA CYS A 658 -11.21 -9.57 -17.70
C CYS A 658 -12.60 -9.24 -18.23
N SER A 659 -13.67 -9.59 -17.50
CA SER A 659 -15.07 -9.43 -17.91
C SER A 659 -15.44 -9.97 -19.29
N ASP A 660 -14.56 -10.78 -19.89
CA ASP A 660 -14.65 -11.26 -21.27
C ASP A 660 -15.17 -12.70 -21.32
N ARG A 661 -14.69 -13.55 -20.40
CA ARG A 661 -14.91 -15.00 -20.49
C ARG A 661 -16.25 -15.44 -19.90
N PHE A 662 -16.73 -14.76 -18.86
CA PHE A 662 -17.88 -15.21 -18.07
C PHE A 662 -19.09 -14.28 -18.16
N ARG A 663 -18.98 -13.19 -18.93
CA ARG A 663 -20.08 -12.25 -19.12
C ARG A 663 -21.10 -12.84 -20.10
N LYS A 664 -22.37 -12.91 -19.69
CA LYS A 664 -23.47 -13.25 -20.59
C LYS A 664 -23.57 -12.18 -21.67
N ARG A 665 -23.39 -12.56 -22.94
CA ARG A 665 -23.69 -11.68 -24.06
C ARG A 665 -25.20 -11.44 -24.10
N ALA A 666 -25.63 -10.18 -24.07
CA ALA A 666 -27.03 -9.84 -24.27
C ALA A 666 -27.49 -10.41 -25.62
N LYS A 667 -28.54 -11.24 -25.61
CA LYS A 667 -29.18 -11.71 -26.84
C LYS A 667 -30.04 -10.58 -27.40
N VAL A 668 -29.39 -9.62 -28.04
CA VAL A 668 -30.09 -8.58 -28.79
C VAL A 668 -30.46 -9.15 -30.17
N PRO A 669 -31.70 -8.96 -30.65
CA PRO A 669 -32.13 -9.42 -31.97
C PRO A 669 -31.45 -8.66 -33.12
N LYS A 670 -30.68 -7.61 -32.81
CA LYS A 670 -29.94 -6.80 -33.78
C LYS A 670 -28.49 -7.27 -33.86
N LYS A 671 -28.00 -7.47 -35.08
CA LYS A 671 -26.57 -7.66 -35.33
C LYS A 671 -25.82 -6.36 -34.97
N PRO A 672 -24.65 -6.45 -34.31
CA PRO A 672 -23.77 -5.31 -34.15
C PRO A 672 -23.45 -4.71 -35.52
N VAL A 673 -23.59 -3.41 -35.65
CA VAL A 673 -23.21 -2.66 -36.87
C VAL A 673 -21.73 -2.26 -36.86
N ILE A 674 -21.04 -2.47 -35.73
CA ILE A 674 -19.62 -2.18 -35.54
C ILE A 674 -18.80 -3.48 -35.51
N PRO A 675 -17.61 -3.52 -36.16
CA PRO A 675 -16.64 -4.61 -36.04
C PRO A 675 -16.14 -4.82 -34.60
N ASP A 676 -15.53 -5.97 -34.34
CA ASP A 676 -14.86 -6.22 -33.06
C ASP A 676 -13.67 -5.24 -32.89
N LEU A 677 -13.84 -4.27 -31.99
CA LEU A 677 -12.88 -3.19 -31.80
C LEU A 677 -11.56 -3.66 -31.20
N MET A 678 -11.55 -4.77 -30.45
CA MET A 678 -10.31 -5.31 -29.86
C MET A 678 -9.48 -6.04 -30.90
N VAL A 679 -10.13 -6.84 -31.76
CA VAL A 679 -9.47 -7.46 -32.91
C VAL A 679 -8.93 -6.38 -33.85
N MET A 680 -9.75 -5.37 -34.15
CA MET A 680 -9.32 -4.25 -34.98
C MET A 680 -8.13 -3.49 -34.35
N TYR A 681 -8.13 -3.29 -33.03
CA TYR A 681 -7.00 -2.67 -32.34
C TYR A 681 -5.70 -3.49 -32.46
N ASP A 682 -5.76 -4.81 -32.21
CA ASP A 682 -4.60 -5.70 -32.31
C ASP A 682 -4.04 -5.73 -33.74
N GLU A 683 -4.92 -5.77 -34.75
CA GLU A 683 -4.55 -5.68 -36.16
C GLU A 683 -3.87 -4.34 -36.47
N LEU A 684 -4.46 -3.22 -36.03
CA LEU A 684 -3.89 -1.88 -36.23
C LEU A 684 -2.56 -1.69 -35.51
N LEU A 685 -2.36 -2.34 -34.36
CA LEU A 685 -1.15 -2.22 -33.56
C LEU A 685 0.08 -2.81 -34.29
N GLU A 686 -0.11 -3.92 -35.01
CA GLU A 686 0.99 -4.64 -35.68
C GLU A 686 1.01 -4.44 -37.21
N ARG A 687 0.02 -3.72 -37.75
CA ARG A 687 -0.06 -3.41 -39.18
C ARG A 687 1.18 -2.67 -39.67
N ASP A 688 1.60 -3.00 -40.89
CA ASP A 688 2.52 -2.16 -41.65
C ASP A 688 1.83 -0.86 -42.06
N ALA A 689 2.26 0.27 -41.49
CA ALA A 689 1.66 1.56 -41.79
C ALA A 689 2.31 2.28 -42.99
N ILE A 690 3.36 1.71 -43.61
CA ILE A 690 4.03 2.30 -44.78
C ILE A 690 3.05 2.69 -45.89
N PRO A 691 2.10 1.82 -46.31
CA PRO A 691 1.16 2.18 -47.38
C PRO A 691 0.34 3.44 -47.07
N LEU A 692 -0.07 3.66 -45.81
CA LEU A 692 -0.83 4.87 -45.45
C LEU A 692 0.06 6.10 -45.38
N VAL A 693 1.33 5.94 -45.01
CA VAL A 693 2.29 7.04 -45.00
C VAL A 693 2.58 7.47 -46.44
N GLU A 694 2.81 6.52 -47.34
CA GLU A 694 3.00 6.76 -48.78
C GLU A 694 1.79 7.48 -49.37
N GLU A 695 0.58 7.00 -49.09
CA GLU A 695 -0.68 7.63 -49.53
C GLU A 695 -0.81 9.07 -49.01
N LYS A 696 -0.61 9.27 -47.70
CA LYS A 696 -0.81 10.57 -47.04
C LYS A 696 0.22 11.62 -47.45
N LEU A 697 1.44 11.20 -47.76
CA LEU A 697 2.55 12.09 -48.13
C LEU A 697 2.77 12.18 -49.65
N GLY A 698 2.17 11.31 -50.45
CA GLY A 698 2.39 11.26 -51.89
C GLY A 698 3.82 10.85 -52.28
N ILE A 699 4.49 10.06 -51.43
CA ILE A 699 5.87 9.57 -51.64
C ILE A 699 5.90 8.06 -51.72
N LYS A 700 6.92 7.51 -52.37
CA LYS A 700 7.25 6.08 -52.28
C LYS A 700 8.42 5.89 -51.35
N ILE A 701 8.27 5.00 -50.36
CA ILE A 701 9.29 4.69 -49.37
C ILE A 701 10.10 3.50 -49.88
N ASP A 702 11.41 3.71 -50.08
CA ASP A 702 12.31 2.61 -50.42
C ASP A 702 12.64 1.79 -49.17
N THR A 703 12.06 0.60 -49.07
CA THR A 703 12.30 -0.34 -47.96
C THR A 703 13.44 -1.32 -48.26
N SER A 704 14.28 -1.03 -49.27
CA SER A 704 15.42 -1.87 -49.60
C SER A 704 16.36 -2.02 -48.40
N PRO A 705 16.97 -3.21 -48.20
CA PRO A 705 17.89 -3.41 -47.10
C PRO A 705 19.06 -2.40 -47.15
N PRO A 706 19.47 -1.81 -46.02
CA PRO A 706 20.62 -0.90 -45.99
C PRO A 706 21.97 -1.62 -46.18
N THR A 707 21.97 -2.95 -46.27
CA THR A 707 23.17 -3.77 -46.37
C THR A 707 23.48 -4.17 -47.81
N LYS A 708 24.78 -4.27 -48.14
CA LYS A 708 25.24 -4.76 -49.45
C LYS A 708 24.91 -6.24 -49.71
N SER A 709 24.59 -7.01 -48.67
CA SER A 709 24.26 -8.43 -48.78
C SER A 709 22.81 -8.68 -49.23
N GLY A 710 21.98 -7.64 -49.31
CA GLY A 710 20.55 -7.76 -49.63
C GLY A 710 19.71 -8.38 -48.51
N LYS A 711 20.28 -8.59 -47.31
CA LYS A 711 19.54 -9.05 -46.12
C LYS A 711 19.15 -7.86 -45.25
N ARG A 712 17.88 -7.81 -44.85
CA ARG A 712 17.40 -6.80 -43.89
C ARG A 712 18.06 -7.06 -42.53
N PRO A 713 18.72 -6.07 -41.91
CA PRO A 713 19.15 -6.20 -40.52
C PRO A 713 17.92 -6.38 -39.62
N ARG A 714 18.06 -7.21 -38.59
CA ARG A 714 17.00 -7.61 -37.67
C ARG A 714 17.11 -6.81 -36.38
N ILE A 715 16.16 -5.89 -36.15
CA ILE A 715 16.11 -5.11 -34.91
C ILE A 715 15.07 -5.68 -33.95
N GLY A 716 15.48 -6.00 -32.73
CA GLY A 716 14.59 -6.51 -31.70
C GLY A 716 13.77 -5.39 -31.04
N PHE A 717 12.45 -5.59 -30.91
CA PHE A 717 11.57 -4.68 -30.15
C PHE A 717 10.78 -5.47 -29.09
N PRO A 718 10.97 -5.19 -27.78
CA PRO A 718 10.32 -5.97 -26.73
C PRO A 718 8.84 -5.59 -26.58
N ARG A 719 7.97 -6.58 -26.39
CA ARG A 719 6.55 -6.41 -25.97
C ARG A 719 6.46 -6.03 -24.49
N ALA A 720 7.07 -4.91 -24.13
CA ALA A 720 7.12 -4.37 -22.78
C ALA A 720 6.80 -2.86 -22.78
N MET A 721 6.30 -2.37 -21.65
CA MET A 721 6.07 -0.94 -21.39
C MET A 721 5.27 -0.24 -22.50
N TYR A 722 5.88 0.68 -23.25
CA TYR A 722 5.24 1.53 -24.26
C TYR A 722 4.92 0.83 -25.58
N PHE A 723 5.08 -0.49 -25.67
CA PHE A 723 4.73 -1.27 -26.87
C PHE A 723 3.32 -0.96 -27.38
N PHE A 724 2.30 -1.03 -26.51
CA PHE A 724 0.89 -0.84 -26.89
C PHE A 724 0.53 0.60 -27.29
N GLU A 725 1.40 1.58 -27.01
CA GLU A 725 1.18 2.98 -27.37
C GLU A 725 1.98 3.40 -28.61
N ARG A 726 3.21 2.88 -28.75
CA ARG A 726 4.20 3.42 -29.70
C ARG A 726 4.68 2.43 -30.75
N PHE A 727 4.31 1.15 -30.66
CA PHE A 727 4.81 0.15 -31.60
C PHE A 727 4.46 0.45 -33.06
N PRO A 728 3.25 0.91 -33.44
CA PRO A 728 2.95 1.21 -34.84
C PRO A 728 3.93 2.23 -35.46
N PHE A 729 4.33 3.24 -34.68
CA PHE A 729 5.33 4.22 -35.08
C PHE A 729 6.69 3.56 -35.31
N TRP A 730 7.21 2.81 -34.32
CA TRP A 730 8.53 2.17 -34.42
C TRP A 730 8.59 1.10 -35.50
N ASN A 731 7.53 0.29 -35.64
CA ASN A 731 7.42 -0.71 -36.68
C ASN A 731 7.55 -0.06 -38.06
N THR A 732 6.79 1.01 -38.29
CA THR A 732 6.81 1.75 -39.56
C THR A 732 8.17 2.42 -39.80
N TYR A 733 8.73 3.08 -38.78
CA TYR A 733 10.01 3.77 -38.86
C TYR A 733 11.15 2.83 -39.27
N PHE A 734 11.29 1.67 -38.59
CA PHE A 734 12.36 0.73 -38.90
C PHE A 734 12.15 -0.01 -40.23
N ASN A 735 10.91 -0.37 -40.56
CA ASN A 735 10.62 -0.95 -41.87
C ASN A 735 10.92 0.02 -43.02
N ALA A 736 10.62 1.32 -42.84
CA ALA A 736 10.93 2.37 -43.81
C ALA A 736 12.44 2.57 -44.00
N LEU A 737 13.25 2.24 -42.99
CA LEU A 737 14.72 2.22 -43.09
C LEU A 737 15.29 0.90 -43.63
N GLY A 738 14.43 -0.03 -44.06
CA GLY A 738 14.85 -1.32 -44.61
C GLY A 738 15.17 -2.40 -43.57
N PHE A 739 14.88 -2.19 -42.29
CA PHE A 739 15.08 -3.18 -41.21
C PHE A 739 13.91 -4.15 -41.09
N GLU A 740 14.19 -5.37 -40.62
CA GLU A 740 13.18 -6.32 -40.15
C GLU A 740 12.98 -6.15 -38.64
N VAL A 741 11.76 -5.81 -38.22
CA VAL A 741 11.44 -5.66 -36.80
C VAL A 741 11.02 -7.00 -36.20
N VAL A 742 11.76 -7.46 -35.19
CA VAL A 742 11.53 -8.74 -34.52
C VAL A 742 10.92 -8.51 -33.14
N LEU A 743 9.70 -8.99 -32.94
CA LEU A 743 9.02 -8.89 -31.64
C LEU A 743 9.34 -10.05 -30.70
N THR A 744 9.34 -9.78 -29.40
CA THR A 744 9.25 -10.83 -28.40
C THR A 744 7.87 -11.52 -28.44
N PRO A 745 7.75 -12.77 -27.96
CA PRO A 745 6.45 -13.40 -27.74
C PRO A 745 5.59 -12.62 -26.73
N LYS A 746 4.28 -12.91 -26.70
CA LYS A 746 3.43 -12.42 -25.60
C LYS A 746 4.01 -12.88 -24.25
N THR A 747 3.95 -11.99 -23.25
CA THR A 747 4.48 -12.25 -21.90
C THR A 747 3.97 -13.59 -21.37
N ASN A 748 4.89 -14.41 -20.85
CA ASN A 748 4.60 -15.70 -20.25
C ASN A 748 5.43 -15.92 -18.98
N LYS A 749 5.21 -17.06 -18.28
CA LYS A 749 5.90 -17.36 -17.02
C LYS A 749 7.42 -17.44 -17.16
N LYS A 750 7.94 -17.97 -18.28
CA LYS A 750 9.39 -18.07 -18.54
C LYS A 750 9.99 -16.67 -18.59
N ILE A 751 9.42 -15.78 -19.41
CA ILE A 751 9.88 -14.39 -19.57
C ILE A 751 9.85 -13.65 -18.22
N ALA A 752 8.74 -13.75 -17.48
CA ALA A 752 8.61 -13.07 -16.20
C ALA A 752 9.66 -13.55 -15.17
N HIS A 753 9.90 -14.86 -15.08
CA HIS A 753 10.86 -15.43 -14.14
C HIS A 753 12.30 -15.00 -14.45
N LEU A 754 12.69 -15.07 -15.72
CA LEU A 754 14.02 -14.65 -16.17
C LEU A 754 14.27 -13.16 -15.87
N GLY A 755 13.23 -12.34 -16.01
CA GLY A 755 13.27 -10.93 -15.69
C GLY A 755 13.48 -10.63 -14.21
N VAL A 756 12.88 -11.42 -13.32
CA VAL A 756 13.03 -11.28 -11.86
C VAL A 756 14.44 -11.67 -11.41
N GLU A 757 15.03 -12.72 -12.00
CA GLU A 757 16.37 -13.20 -11.59
C GLU A 757 17.52 -12.34 -12.12
N SER A 758 17.29 -11.61 -13.21
CA SER A 758 18.35 -10.84 -13.90
C SER A 758 18.43 -9.37 -13.51
N VAL A 759 17.50 -8.89 -12.69
CA VAL A 759 17.41 -7.50 -12.29
C VAL A 759 18.31 -7.23 -11.08
N VAL A 760 19.15 -6.21 -11.17
CA VAL A 760 20.11 -5.81 -10.11
C VAL A 760 19.49 -4.81 -9.12
N ALA A 761 18.57 -3.96 -9.58
CA ALA A 761 17.83 -3.00 -8.75
C ALA A 761 16.49 -3.57 -8.27
N GLU A 762 15.68 -2.82 -7.53
CA GLU A 762 14.31 -3.25 -7.14
C GLU A 762 13.21 -2.48 -7.90
N PRO A 763 13.13 -2.58 -9.24
CA PRO A 763 12.08 -1.91 -9.97
C PRO A 763 10.76 -2.68 -9.83
N CYS A 764 9.65 -2.01 -10.16
CA CYS A 764 8.34 -2.64 -10.17
C CYS A 764 8.29 -3.85 -11.13
N PHE A 765 7.39 -4.81 -10.86
CA PHE A 765 7.29 -6.07 -11.62
C PHE A 765 7.24 -5.90 -13.15
N PRO A 766 6.53 -4.91 -13.75
CA PRO A 766 6.57 -4.69 -15.20
C PRO A 766 7.98 -4.44 -15.76
N MET A 767 8.83 -3.72 -15.01
CA MET A 767 10.23 -3.49 -15.40
C MET A 767 11.06 -4.75 -15.25
N GLN A 768 10.81 -5.56 -14.21
CA GLN A 768 11.43 -6.90 -14.10
C GLN A 768 11.08 -7.74 -15.34
N VAL A 769 9.80 -7.78 -15.73
CA VAL A 769 9.35 -8.49 -16.94
C VAL A 769 10.00 -7.92 -18.22
N ALA A 770 10.25 -6.62 -18.30
CA ALA A 770 10.94 -6.00 -19.43
C ALA A 770 12.39 -6.52 -19.61
N HIS A 771 13.10 -6.79 -18.52
CA HIS A 771 14.41 -7.46 -18.59
C HIS A 771 14.26 -8.86 -19.20
N GLY A 772 13.25 -9.62 -18.77
CA GLY A 772 12.94 -10.93 -19.35
C GLY A 772 12.67 -10.88 -20.86
N HIS A 773 11.95 -9.85 -21.32
CA HIS A 773 11.75 -9.61 -22.77
C HIS A 773 13.05 -9.30 -23.49
N THR A 774 13.95 -8.54 -22.86
CA THR A 774 15.28 -8.24 -23.41
C THR A 774 16.09 -9.52 -23.61
N PHE A 775 16.09 -10.44 -22.62
CA PHE A 775 16.71 -11.75 -22.78
C PHE A 775 16.05 -12.61 -23.86
N ALA A 776 14.71 -12.55 -23.98
CA ALA A 776 14.01 -13.27 -25.05
C ALA A 776 14.39 -12.75 -26.46
N LEU A 777 14.81 -11.49 -26.59
CA LEU A 777 15.40 -10.97 -27.84
C LEU A 777 16.83 -11.48 -28.05
N LEU A 778 17.63 -11.58 -27.00
CA LEU A 778 18.98 -12.17 -27.08
C LEU A 778 18.92 -13.64 -27.56
N GLU A 779 17.94 -14.42 -27.12
CA GLU A 779 17.70 -15.80 -27.62
C GLU A 779 17.31 -15.84 -29.12
N LYS A 780 16.81 -14.74 -29.69
CA LYS A 780 16.37 -14.64 -31.10
C LYS A 780 17.46 -14.18 -32.08
N ASP A 781 18.68 -13.98 -31.59
CA ASP A 781 19.84 -13.57 -32.39
C ASP A 781 19.55 -12.34 -33.26
N VAL A 782 18.95 -11.31 -32.66
CA VAL A 782 18.73 -10.01 -33.31
C VAL A 782 20.06 -9.26 -33.43
N ASP A 783 20.21 -8.45 -34.48
CA ASP A 783 21.42 -7.65 -34.68
C ASP A 783 21.54 -6.58 -33.58
N ARG A 784 22.74 -6.43 -33.02
CA ARG A 784 23.04 -5.52 -31.90
C ARG A 784 23.27 -4.08 -32.34
#